data_AF-A0A8J6XG32-F1
#
_entry.id   AF-A0A8J6XG32-F1
#
_cell.length_a   1.000
_cell.length_b   1.000
_cell.length_c   1.000
_cell.angle_alpha   90.00
_cell.angle_beta   90.00
_cell.angle_gamma   90.00
#
_symmetry.space_group_name_H-M   'P 1'
#
loop_
_entity.id
_entity.type
_entity.pdbx_description
1 polymer ?
#
loop_
_entity_poly.entity_id
_entity_poly.type
_entity_poly.pdbx_seq_one_letter_code
_entity_poly.pdbx_strand_id
1 'polypeptide(L)'
;MKILFRLITNWTTRINSLNWWKLNPAYPNKKDKKIKLIYRGVRYEYNPLTAQVKSEIGGLYRGSSWRIYQLKKSSIQIKITQKKLNYRSVKYPHKLIQIKNPPDLTSLNSTPIFQGRKLPSTQPKDREPTERDPQQLNSVELNVSQDNQKEIGDEISEIIYPPNLNSCRLVLDRDIFKDKLIATSGEAEIWTITGEILINNSQNHLAKIYHQKTSEQIKNLSERGKKLEVMVVHQTIAPNLFPNHVSLAWPQYLLENSSSEVVGFLMPFIEGYKLTKSYHPRLRQSLNLEWDWQVDWQFLHQTARNLALIIQFLHSKGYVIGDMKPENILVNQQALPSIIDTDSFQIRCHQTGELYRCLVGSENFTPPELLGENFAQIDQDPTHDRFRLAVIIYHLLFGEHPFKGWRGDEDPPPKIDDLIRQGFWCYASHSLIQPGVRTIPLDIIHPQVKECFLRCFNEGHDHPNLRPTATDWANALQAALNDLVHCKSFSSHWYSKTYGRCYWCERKESLGKDIFSDDTEQYKKLNMLLKAGKWKEADLETKYLMLKISSRFDKGWLDESAIVNFPLQDLSIINQLWLEHSSERFGFSVQKRIYIETGNQPGGYDRETYNRFAEAVGWREDRIWKNYFDLEFSLSAPDGHLPWCCAGFDVCLVSYLSVRSFLKGKRN
;
A
#
# COMPACT_ATOMS: atom_id res chain seq x y z
N MET A 1 22.08 -33.89 -23.03
CA MET A 1 21.81 -33.18 -24.30
C MET A 1 20.34 -33.34 -24.80
N LYS A 2 19.33 -33.17 -23.92
CA LYS A 2 17.90 -32.97 -24.32
C LYS A 2 17.18 -31.89 -23.48
N ILE A 3 17.93 -31.20 -22.62
CA ILE A 3 17.44 -30.09 -21.79
C ILE A 3 17.98 -28.74 -22.29
N LEU A 4 18.94 -28.74 -23.24
CA LEU A 4 19.45 -27.53 -23.89
C LEU A 4 18.60 -27.02 -25.08
N PHE A 5 17.46 -27.64 -25.41
CA PHE A 5 16.61 -27.20 -26.56
C PHE A 5 15.10 -27.16 -26.28
N ARG A 6 14.64 -27.50 -25.06
CA ARG A 6 13.25 -27.22 -24.62
C ARG A 6 13.09 -25.83 -23.98
N LEU A 7 14.20 -25.11 -23.82
CA LEU A 7 14.25 -23.73 -23.32
C LEU A 7 14.20 -22.67 -24.44
N ILE A 8 14.12 -23.06 -25.72
CA ILE A 8 14.14 -22.14 -26.87
C ILE A 8 12.76 -21.93 -27.54
N THR A 9 11.67 -22.55 -27.08
CA THR A 9 10.32 -22.32 -27.67
C THR A 9 9.20 -21.98 -26.68
N ASN A 10 9.53 -21.49 -25.47
CA ASN A 10 8.54 -20.87 -24.56
C ASN A 10 8.84 -19.39 -24.25
N TRP A 11 9.61 -18.74 -25.11
CA TRP A 11 9.25 -17.44 -25.67
C TRP A 11 8.62 -17.79 -27.03
N THR A 12 7.34 -17.60 -27.29
CA THR A 12 6.76 -16.33 -27.72
C THR A 12 5.27 -16.60 -27.87
N THR A 13 4.46 -16.03 -26.98
CA THR A 13 3.62 -14.85 -27.24
C THR A 13 2.20 -15.24 -27.64
N ARG A 14 1.26 -14.36 -27.27
CA ARG A 14 -0.17 -14.35 -27.62
C ARG A 14 -1.04 -15.21 -26.68
N ILE A 15 -1.80 -14.62 -25.76
CA ILE A 15 -2.70 -13.47 -25.97
C ILE A 15 -3.26 -13.54 -27.40
N ASN A 16 -4.34 -14.27 -27.58
CA ASN A 16 -5.57 -13.51 -27.73
C ASN A 16 -6.80 -14.37 -27.56
N SER A 17 -7.69 -13.81 -26.74
CA SER A 17 -9.12 -13.76 -26.98
C SER A 17 -9.93 -15.04 -26.76
N LEU A 18 -11.00 -14.84 -25.98
CA LEU A 18 -12.31 -15.45 -26.12
C LEU A 18 -12.61 -16.70 -25.26
N ASN A 19 -13.53 -16.44 -24.32
CA ASN A 19 -14.71 -17.25 -24.03
C ASN A 19 -14.56 -18.49 -23.14
N TRP A 20 -14.78 -18.26 -21.84
CA TRP A 20 -15.45 -19.24 -20.99
C TRP A 20 -16.93 -19.36 -21.38
N TRP A 21 -17.23 -20.20 -22.38
CA TRP A 21 -18.46 -20.99 -22.46
C TRP A 21 -18.16 -22.31 -23.16
N LYS A 22 -18.11 -23.41 -22.41
CA LYS A 22 -18.68 -24.75 -22.72
C LYS A 22 -17.97 -25.87 -21.94
N LEU A 23 -18.65 -26.34 -20.90
CA LEU A 23 -18.57 -27.73 -20.42
C LEU A 23 -19.30 -28.64 -21.42
N ASN A 24 -18.72 -29.81 -21.73
CA ASN A 24 -19.29 -31.18 -21.62
C ASN A 24 -18.58 -32.18 -22.58
N PRO A 25 -18.73 -33.52 -22.42
CA PRO A 25 -18.39 -34.35 -21.26
C PRO A 25 -17.66 -35.65 -21.69
N ALA A 26 -16.66 -36.13 -20.95
CA ALA A 26 -16.25 -37.54 -21.06
C ALA A 26 -15.56 -38.00 -19.79
N TYR A 27 -16.33 -38.67 -18.92
CA TYR A 27 -15.76 -39.58 -17.93
C TYR A 27 -15.26 -40.85 -18.64
N PRO A 28 -14.09 -41.39 -18.23
CA PRO A 28 -13.91 -42.82 -18.15
C PRO A 28 -13.91 -43.28 -16.69
N ASN A 29 -14.56 -44.42 -16.51
CA ASN A 29 -14.92 -45.10 -15.27
C ASN A 29 -13.74 -45.81 -14.58
N LYS A 30 -13.90 -45.96 -13.25
CA LYS A 30 -13.48 -47.09 -12.38
C LYS A 30 -11.97 -47.40 -12.20
N LYS A 31 -11.40 -46.98 -11.07
CA LYS A 31 -11.22 -47.79 -9.84
C LYS A 31 -10.40 -47.00 -8.81
N ASP A 32 -10.82 -47.09 -7.55
CA ASP A 32 -10.25 -46.43 -6.37
C ASP A 32 -8.71 -46.47 -6.32
N LYS A 33 -8.06 -45.34 -6.59
CA LYS A 33 -6.67 -45.11 -6.18
C LYS A 33 -6.66 -44.14 -5.01
N LYS A 34 -6.46 -44.67 -3.81
CA LYS A 34 -6.10 -43.90 -2.61
C LYS A 34 -4.88 -43.04 -2.94
N ILE A 35 -5.01 -41.73 -2.76
CA ILE A 35 -3.91 -40.79 -2.95
C ILE A 35 -3.13 -40.73 -1.64
N LYS A 36 -1.83 -41.03 -1.70
CA LYS A 36 -0.93 -40.96 -0.53
C LYS A 36 -0.09 -39.70 -0.63
N LEU A 37 -0.15 -38.83 0.37
CA LEU A 37 0.56 -37.56 0.43
C LEU A 37 1.46 -37.51 1.67
N ILE A 38 2.63 -36.87 1.56
CA ILE A 38 3.54 -36.64 2.70
C ILE A 38 3.74 -35.14 2.82
N TYR A 39 3.38 -34.59 3.97
CA TYR A 39 3.61 -33.18 4.30
C TYR A 39 4.20 -33.08 5.71
N ARG A 40 5.33 -32.36 5.84
CA ARG A 40 6.12 -32.23 7.09
C ARG A 40 6.39 -33.56 7.81
N GLY A 41 6.65 -34.62 7.05
CA GLY A 41 6.97 -35.96 7.57
C GLY A 41 5.77 -36.81 8.01
N VAL A 42 4.55 -36.29 7.93
CA VAL A 42 3.31 -37.02 8.25
C VAL A 42 2.66 -37.54 6.95
N ARG A 43 2.24 -38.81 6.96
CA ARG A 43 1.56 -39.45 5.82
C ARG A 43 0.05 -39.29 5.94
N TYR A 44 -0.55 -38.80 4.86
CA TYR A 44 -1.99 -38.65 4.69
C TYR A 44 -2.45 -39.64 3.61
N GLU A 45 -3.47 -40.46 3.92
CA GLU A 45 -4.17 -41.24 2.89
C GLU A 45 -5.53 -40.61 2.65
N TYR A 46 -5.72 -40.10 1.43
CA TYR A 46 -6.92 -39.42 0.98
C TYR A 46 -7.68 -40.29 -0.03
N ASN A 47 -8.98 -40.49 0.21
CA ASN A 47 -9.89 -41.10 -0.76
C ASN A 47 -10.71 -39.98 -1.42
N PRO A 48 -10.52 -39.71 -2.73
CA PRO A 48 -11.27 -38.66 -3.41
C PRO A 48 -12.77 -38.95 -3.45
N LEU A 49 -13.58 -37.88 -3.37
CA LEU A 49 -15.04 -37.95 -3.40
C LEU A 49 -15.53 -38.58 -4.71
N THR A 50 -16.44 -39.54 -4.60
CA THR A 50 -17.16 -40.08 -5.75
C THR A 50 -18.57 -39.48 -5.80
N ALA A 51 -18.89 -38.81 -6.90
CA ALA A 51 -20.22 -38.28 -7.17
C ALA A 51 -21.12 -39.38 -7.76
N GLN A 52 -22.30 -39.61 -7.17
CA GLN A 52 -23.36 -40.43 -7.78
C GLN A 52 -24.44 -39.49 -8.32
N VAL A 53 -24.82 -39.66 -9.60
CA VAL A 53 -25.92 -38.93 -10.25
C VAL A 53 -27.23 -39.35 -9.59
N LYS A 54 -28.02 -38.41 -9.04
CA LYS A 54 -29.43 -38.65 -8.78
C LYS A 54 -30.18 -38.50 -10.11
N SER A 55 -31.15 -39.37 -10.36
CA SER A 55 -31.85 -39.51 -11.65
C SER A 55 -32.70 -38.30 -12.09
N GLU A 56 -32.63 -37.16 -11.40
CA GLU A 56 -33.44 -35.97 -11.70
C GLU A 56 -32.63 -34.89 -12.42
N ILE A 57 -33.16 -34.45 -13.57
CA ILE A 57 -32.65 -33.33 -14.37
C ILE A 57 -33.12 -32.03 -13.69
N GLY A 58 -32.19 -31.18 -13.29
CA GLY A 58 -32.44 -29.89 -12.61
C GLY A 58 -32.87 -28.76 -13.55
N GLY A 59 -33.46 -29.06 -14.71
CA GLY A 59 -33.87 -28.06 -15.70
C GLY A 59 -32.80 -27.69 -16.73
N LEU A 60 -33.11 -26.67 -17.55
CA LEU A 60 -32.32 -26.23 -18.71
C LEU A 60 -31.66 -24.88 -18.43
N TYR A 61 -30.33 -24.81 -18.54
CA TYR A 61 -29.58 -23.55 -18.49
C TYR A 61 -28.84 -23.37 -19.81
N ARG A 62 -29.16 -22.28 -20.53
CA ARG A 62 -28.62 -21.97 -21.88
C ARG A 62 -28.71 -23.15 -22.87
N GLY A 63 -29.88 -23.77 -22.93
CA GLY A 63 -30.17 -24.85 -23.87
C GLY A 63 -29.54 -26.20 -23.53
N SER A 64 -28.81 -26.33 -22.41
CA SER A 64 -28.27 -27.62 -21.94
C SER A 64 -28.90 -28.01 -20.60
N SER A 65 -29.35 -29.26 -20.48
CA SER A 65 -29.91 -29.79 -19.23
C SER A 65 -28.80 -30.10 -18.23
N TRP A 66 -28.96 -29.66 -16.98
CA TRP A 66 -28.03 -29.99 -15.90
C TRP A 66 -28.66 -31.00 -14.92
N ARG A 67 -27.83 -31.74 -14.17
CA ARG A 67 -28.27 -32.83 -13.28
C ARG A 67 -27.77 -32.62 -11.86
N ILE A 68 -28.53 -33.10 -10.88
CA ILE A 68 -28.15 -33.03 -9.46
C ILE A 68 -27.29 -34.26 -9.10
N TYR A 69 -26.14 -34.01 -8.47
CA TYR A 69 -25.22 -35.05 -8.01
C TYR A 69 -25.18 -35.08 -6.48
N GLN A 70 -25.19 -36.27 -5.88
CA GLN A 70 -24.98 -36.45 -4.45
C GLN A 70 -23.56 -36.97 -4.22
N LEU A 71 -22.77 -36.20 -3.46
CA LEU A 71 -21.38 -36.54 -3.12
C LEU A 71 -21.37 -37.39 -1.84
N LYS A 72 -20.79 -38.60 -1.90
CA LYS A 72 -20.56 -39.40 -0.68
C LYS A 72 -19.35 -38.88 0.08
N LYS A 73 -19.53 -38.54 1.37
CA LYS A 73 -18.47 -38.05 2.29
C LYS A 73 -17.19 -38.89 2.19
N SER A 74 -16.05 -38.24 1.96
CA SER A 74 -14.72 -38.85 2.02
C SER A 74 -14.19 -38.89 3.45
N SER A 75 -13.63 -40.02 3.87
CA SER A 75 -12.89 -40.13 5.12
C SER A 75 -11.39 -39.96 4.89
N ILE A 76 -10.76 -39.08 5.67
CA ILE A 76 -9.30 -38.94 5.74
C ILE A 76 -8.82 -39.81 6.89
N GLN A 77 -7.90 -40.74 6.61
CA GLN A 77 -7.25 -41.53 7.66
C GLN A 77 -5.82 -41.01 7.88
N ILE A 78 -5.54 -40.62 9.11
CA ILE A 78 -4.21 -40.18 9.55
C ILE A 78 -3.52 -41.38 10.21
N LYS A 79 -2.45 -41.90 9.61
CA LYS A 79 -1.57 -42.88 10.27
C LYS A 79 -0.35 -42.15 10.82
N ILE A 80 -0.33 -41.94 12.14
CA ILE A 80 0.81 -41.38 12.86
C ILE A 80 1.86 -42.49 12.99
N THR A 81 2.88 -42.49 12.14
CA THR A 81 4.05 -43.36 12.34
C THR A 81 4.84 -42.79 13.52
N GLN A 82 4.94 -43.55 14.62
CA GLN A 82 5.69 -43.17 15.82
C GLN A 82 7.16 -42.86 15.47
N LYS A 83 7.49 -41.58 15.26
CA LYS A 83 8.86 -41.07 15.34
C LYS A 83 8.93 -40.16 16.55
N LYS A 84 9.85 -40.49 17.47
CA LYS A 84 10.18 -39.68 18.65
C LYS A 84 10.52 -38.25 18.21
N LEU A 85 9.65 -37.30 18.51
CA LEU A 85 9.93 -35.87 18.34
C LEU A 85 10.71 -35.41 19.57
N ASN A 86 12.01 -35.12 19.39
CA ASN A 86 12.80 -34.37 20.36
C ASN A 86 13.00 -32.96 19.80
N TYR A 87 12.57 -31.94 20.53
CA TYR A 87 12.92 -30.54 20.27
C TYR A 87 13.49 -29.95 21.57
N ARG A 88 14.74 -29.46 21.50
CA ARG A 88 15.47 -28.87 22.64
C ARG A 88 15.47 -29.73 23.92
N SER A 89 15.66 -31.05 23.75
CA SER A 89 15.85 -31.99 24.87
C SER A 89 14.65 -32.19 25.82
N VAL A 90 13.46 -31.66 25.50
CA VAL A 90 12.23 -31.88 26.30
C VAL A 90 11.41 -33.03 25.70
N LYS A 91 11.05 -34.02 26.52
CA LYS A 91 10.19 -35.16 26.16
C LYS A 91 8.72 -34.82 26.44
N TYR A 92 7.86 -34.93 25.44
CA TYR A 92 6.41 -34.73 25.59
C TYR A 92 5.70 -36.07 25.80
N PRO A 93 4.84 -36.22 26.84
CA PRO A 93 4.02 -37.43 27.00
C PRO A 93 2.83 -37.44 26.03
N HIS A 94 2.53 -38.62 25.48
CA HIS A 94 1.49 -38.83 24.47
C HIS A 94 0.09 -38.93 25.10
N LYS A 95 -0.89 -38.14 24.61
CA LYS A 95 -2.32 -38.39 24.81
C LYS A 95 -3.04 -38.43 23.46
N LEU A 96 -3.75 -39.53 23.19
CA LEU A 96 -4.61 -39.71 22.02
C LEU A 96 -5.84 -38.79 22.15
N ILE A 97 -6.13 -38.00 21.12
CA ILE A 97 -7.42 -37.31 20.97
C ILE A 97 -8.19 -38.03 19.85
N GLN A 98 -9.29 -38.71 20.18
CA GLN A 98 -10.29 -39.15 19.21
C GLN A 98 -11.29 -38.00 19.02
N ILE A 99 -11.40 -37.48 17.79
CA ILE A 99 -12.53 -36.61 17.43
C ILE A 99 -13.70 -37.53 17.05
N LYS A 100 -14.73 -37.59 17.89
CA LYS A 100 -16.04 -38.14 17.53
C LYS A 100 -16.98 -36.97 17.18
N ASN A 101 -17.55 -37.03 15.98
CA ASN A 101 -18.60 -36.17 15.42
C ASN A 101 -18.19 -34.74 14.97
N PRO A 102 -18.08 -34.47 13.65
CA PRO A 102 -18.11 -33.10 13.12
C PRO A 102 -19.56 -32.56 13.06
N PRO A 103 -19.79 -31.25 13.19
CA PRO A 103 -21.12 -30.64 13.10
C PRO A 103 -21.71 -30.73 11.69
N ASP A 104 -23.04 -30.76 11.63
CA ASP A 104 -23.88 -31.05 10.45
C ASP A 104 -24.14 -29.78 9.62
N LEU A 105 -23.98 -29.85 8.29
CA LEU A 105 -24.03 -28.72 7.35
C LEU A 105 -25.33 -28.68 6.54
N THR A 106 -26.47 -29.01 7.14
CA THR A 106 -27.74 -29.23 6.41
C THR A 106 -28.75 -28.09 6.45
N SER A 107 -28.43 -26.88 6.95
CA SER A 107 -29.39 -25.76 7.01
C SER A 107 -28.88 -24.46 6.39
N LEU A 108 -28.51 -24.46 5.11
CA LEU A 108 -28.37 -23.25 4.29
C LEU A 108 -28.84 -23.54 2.86
N ASN A 109 -30.17 -23.54 2.67
CA ASN A 109 -30.81 -23.41 1.36
C ASN A 109 -32.11 -22.62 1.54
N SER A 110 -32.01 -21.29 1.50
CA SER A 110 -33.14 -20.40 1.24
C SER A 110 -32.63 -19.11 0.61
N THR A 111 -32.73 -19.02 -0.72
CA THR A 111 -32.59 -17.79 -1.48
C THR A 111 -33.94 -17.06 -1.48
N PRO A 112 -34.01 -15.71 -1.38
CA PRO A 112 -35.28 -15.00 -1.41
C PRO A 112 -35.86 -14.91 -2.82
N ILE A 113 -37.18 -15.02 -2.90
CA ILE A 113 -38.04 -14.88 -4.08
C ILE A 113 -38.27 -13.38 -4.34
N PHE A 114 -38.04 -12.90 -5.57
CA PHE A 114 -38.66 -11.65 -6.07
C PHE A 114 -39.73 -11.99 -7.11
N GLN A 115 -40.99 -11.65 -6.79
CA GLN A 115 -42.13 -11.74 -7.68
C GLN A 115 -42.17 -10.53 -8.62
N GLY A 116 -41.97 -10.75 -9.92
CA GLY A 116 -42.26 -9.77 -10.98
C GLY A 116 -43.63 -10.04 -11.62
N ARG A 117 -44.52 -9.05 -11.59
CA ARG A 117 -45.84 -9.05 -12.24
C ARG A 117 -45.73 -9.14 -13.78
N LYS A 118 -46.67 -9.87 -14.38
CA LYS A 118 -46.87 -10.11 -15.82
C LYS A 118 -47.22 -8.83 -16.59
N LEU A 119 -46.74 -8.74 -17.84
CA LEU A 119 -47.45 -8.10 -18.97
C LEU A 119 -47.42 -9.04 -20.19
N PRO A 120 -48.47 -9.07 -21.04
CA PRO A 120 -48.71 -10.16 -21.98
C PRO A 120 -48.14 -9.95 -23.39
N SER A 121 -48.00 -11.11 -24.04
CA SER A 121 -47.58 -11.42 -25.41
C SER A 121 -48.18 -10.59 -26.55
N THR A 122 -47.41 -10.40 -27.62
CA THR A 122 -47.86 -10.67 -29.01
C THR A 122 -46.68 -11.04 -29.92
N GLN A 123 -47.00 -11.84 -30.94
CA GLN A 123 -46.14 -12.65 -31.82
C GLN A 123 -45.60 -11.89 -33.07
N PRO A 124 -44.69 -12.51 -33.87
CA PRO A 124 -43.78 -11.84 -34.81
C PRO A 124 -44.29 -11.86 -36.27
N LYS A 125 -43.70 -11.00 -37.13
CA LYS A 125 -43.71 -11.18 -38.60
C LYS A 125 -42.42 -10.67 -39.27
N ASP A 126 -41.71 -11.62 -39.87
CA ASP A 126 -40.96 -11.66 -41.15
C ASP A 126 -40.49 -10.37 -41.83
N ARG A 127 -39.18 -10.28 -42.11
CA ARG A 127 -38.55 -10.24 -43.46
C ARG A 127 -37.02 -10.06 -43.39
N GLU A 128 -36.28 -10.95 -44.06
CA GLU A 128 -34.86 -10.81 -44.45
C GLU A 128 -34.74 -10.10 -45.84
N PRO A 129 -33.54 -9.94 -46.46
CA PRO A 129 -32.34 -9.21 -46.03
C PRO A 129 -31.82 -8.25 -47.13
N THR A 130 -31.06 -7.20 -46.79
CA THR A 130 -30.16 -6.54 -47.78
C THR A 130 -28.91 -5.96 -47.11
N GLU A 131 -27.76 -6.33 -47.67
CA GLU A 131 -26.40 -5.89 -47.32
C GLU A 131 -26.13 -4.41 -47.65
N ARG A 132 -25.36 -3.72 -46.78
CA ARG A 132 -24.30 -2.77 -47.16
C ARG A 132 -23.41 -2.35 -45.96
N ASP A 133 -22.14 -2.07 -46.29
CA ASP A 133 -20.92 -1.82 -45.51
C ASP A 133 -20.96 -0.76 -44.37
N PRO A 134 -20.01 -0.78 -43.40
CA PRO A 134 -20.02 0.05 -42.19
C PRO A 134 -19.11 1.28 -42.28
N GLN A 135 -19.67 2.48 -42.20
CA GLN A 135 -18.96 3.67 -41.70
C GLN A 135 -19.91 4.58 -40.94
N GLN A 136 -19.41 5.15 -39.84
CA GLN A 136 -19.99 6.16 -38.94
C GLN A 136 -20.94 5.67 -37.85
N LEU A 137 -20.49 5.77 -36.59
CA LEU A 137 -21.39 6.03 -35.47
C LEU A 137 -20.77 7.05 -34.53
N ASN A 138 -21.50 8.16 -34.44
CA ASN A 138 -21.24 9.37 -33.68
C ASN A 138 -21.44 9.18 -32.18
N SER A 139 -20.74 10.07 -31.46
CA SER A 139 -21.10 10.68 -30.18
C SER A 139 -22.57 10.61 -29.78
N VAL A 140 -22.83 10.16 -28.55
CA VAL A 140 -24.04 10.49 -27.81
C VAL A 140 -23.64 11.37 -26.63
N GLU A 141 -23.91 12.67 -26.77
CA GLU A 141 -23.96 13.64 -25.69
C GLU A 141 -25.15 13.33 -24.77
N LEU A 142 -24.93 13.37 -23.45
CA LEU A 142 -26.01 13.47 -22.47
C LEU A 142 -26.05 14.91 -21.96
N ASN A 143 -26.93 15.70 -22.57
CA ASN A 143 -27.38 16.97 -22.03
C ASN A 143 -28.26 16.71 -20.80
N VAL A 144 -27.85 17.23 -19.64
CA VAL A 144 -28.73 17.35 -18.47
C VAL A 144 -28.92 18.84 -18.18
N SER A 145 -30.17 19.28 -18.34
CA SER A 145 -30.68 20.64 -18.13
C SER A 145 -30.66 21.06 -16.66
N GLN A 146 -30.54 22.37 -16.42
CA GLN A 146 -30.33 23.04 -15.12
C GLN A 146 -31.54 23.11 -14.17
N ASP A 147 -32.65 22.40 -14.41
CA ASP A 147 -33.91 22.63 -13.67
C ASP A 147 -34.32 21.55 -12.63
N ASN A 148 -33.44 20.64 -12.21
CA ASN A 148 -33.76 19.63 -11.18
C ASN A 148 -33.00 19.79 -9.84
N GLN A 149 -32.50 20.98 -9.50
CA GLN A 149 -31.77 21.23 -8.24
C GLN A 149 -32.66 21.43 -6.98
N LYS A 150 -33.91 20.94 -6.96
CA LYS A 150 -34.78 21.11 -5.77
C LYS A 150 -35.56 19.88 -5.29
N GLU A 151 -35.35 18.68 -5.85
CA GLU A 151 -36.02 17.45 -5.40
C GLU A 151 -35.06 16.28 -5.12
N ILE A 152 -33.82 16.56 -4.70
CA ILE A 152 -32.89 15.55 -4.15
C ILE A 152 -32.57 15.93 -2.69
N GLY A 153 -33.63 16.19 -1.92
CA GLY A 153 -33.56 16.67 -0.53
C GLY A 153 -33.93 15.63 0.51
N ASP A 154 -34.86 14.71 0.23
CA ASP A 154 -35.44 13.85 1.27
C ASP A 154 -35.84 12.49 0.69
N GLU A 155 -34.90 11.53 0.53
CA GLU A 155 -35.26 10.10 0.40
C GLU A 155 -34.05 9.13 0.45
N ILE A 156 -33.16 9.23 1.44
CA ILE A 156 -32.43 8.04 1.96
C ILE A 156 -32.25 8.20 3.47
N SER A 157 -33.34 8.01 4.21
CA SER A 157 -33.26 7.63 5.62
C SER A 157 -33.53 6.12 5.72
N GLU A 158 -32.57 5.31 5.28
CA GLU A 158 -32.52 3.94 5.82
C GLU A 158 -32.18 4.07 7.31
N ILE A 159 -33.20 3.95 8.15
CA ILE A 159 -33.04 3.77 9.59
C ILE A 159 -32.43 2.36 9.77
N ILE A 160 -31.12 2.28 9.63
CA ILE A 160 -30.33 1.19 10.19
C ILE A 160 -30.30 1.50 11.68
N TYR A 161 -31.04 0.72 12.48
CA TYR A 161 -30.89 0.75 13.92
C TYR A 161 -29.40 0.64 14.23
N PRO A 162 -28.81 1.58 15.00
CA PRO A 162 -27.41 1.45 15.40
C PRO A 162 -27.25 0.07 16.03
N PRO A 163 -26.20 -0.68 15.71
CA PRO A 163 -26.00 -1.98 16.32
C PRO A 163 -26.08 -1.80 17.83
N ASN A 164 -26.89 -2.63 18.50
CA ASN A 164 -27.01 -2.59 19.95
C ASN A 164 -25.58 -2.61 20.52
N LEU A 165 -25.20 -1.64 21.36
CA LEU A 165 -23.83 -1.51 21.87
C LEU A 165 -23.31 -2.83 22.45
N ASN A 166 -24.20 -3.63 23.05
CA ASN A 166 -23.90 -4.94 23.60
C ASN A 166 -23.47 -5.98 22.54
N SER A 167 -23.90 -5.81 21.28
CA SER A 167 -23.48 -6.64 20.14
C SER A 167 -22.14 -6.22 19.53
N CYS A 168 -21.58 -5.08 19.95
CA CYS A 168 -20.29 -4.56 19.48
C CYS A 168 -19.17 -4.66 20.52
N ARG A 169 -19.39 -5.31 21.66
CA ARG A 169 -18.39 -5.50 22.73
C ARG A 169 -17.84 -6.93 22.68
N LEU A 170 -16.53 -7.06 22.75
CA LEU A 170 -15.81 -8.33 22.72
C LEU A 170 -14.86 -8.41 23.91
N VAL A 171 -14.90 -9.53 24.64
CA VAL A 171 -13.95 -9.78 25.74
C VAL A 171 -12.60 -10.17 25.15
N LEU A 172 -11.56 -9.42 25.52
CA LEU A 172 -10.18 -9.67 25.15
C LEU A 172 -9.64 -10.89 25.93
N ASP A 173 -9.70 -12.07 25.32
CA ASP A 173 -9.03 -13.27 25.81
C ASP A 173 -7.72 -13.50 25.05
N ARG A 174 -6.59 -13.17 25.70
CA ARG A 174 -5.24 -13.30 25.09
C ARG A 174 -4.90 -14.73 24.65
N ASP A 175 -5.63 -15.76 25.11
CA ASP A 175 -5.45 -17.14 24.66
C ASP A 175 -6.22 -17.45 23.34
N ILE A 176 -7.25 -16.65 23.01
CA ILE A 176 -7.99 -16.68 21.74
C ILE A 176 -7.25 -15.87 20.66
N PHE A 177 -6.63 -14.75 21.05
CA PHE A 177 -5.85 -13.85 20.18
C PHE A 177 -4.38 -14.32 20.06
N LYS A 178 -4.13 -15.44 19.35
CA LYS A 178 -2.77 -15.99 19.11
C LYS A 178 -2.03 -15.26 17.98
N ASP A 179 -1.88 -13.96 18.13
CA ASP A 179 -1.69 -13.06 17.01
C ASP A 179 -0.25 -12.62 16.76
N LYS A 180 0.04 -12.27 15.49
CA LYS A 180 1.28 -11.63 15.09
C LYS A 180 1.17 -10.13 15.39
N LEU A 181 2.03 -9.64 16.27
CA LEU A 181 2.23 -8.20 16.47
C LEU A 181 2.69 -7.58 15.14
N ILE A 182 1.93 -6.60 14.64
CA ILE A 182 2.25 -5.87 13.41
C ILE A 182 3.12 -4.66 13.73
N ALA A 183 2.72 -3.89 14.74
CA ALA A 183 3.38 -2.66 15.11
C ALA A 183 3.16 -2.36 16.59
N THR A 184 4.11 -1.66 17.19
CA THR A 184 3.99 -1.09 18.53
C THR A 184 4.32 0.40 18.45
N SER A 185 3.58 1.20 19.20
CA SER A 185 3.77 2.64 19.35
C SER A 185 3.87 2.98 20.84
N GLY A 186 4.11 4.26 21.15
CA GLY A 186 4.11 4.74 22.53
C GLY A 186 2.74 4.61 23.22
N GLU A 187 1.64 4.56 22.45
CA GLU A 187 0.28 4.52 22.99
C GLU A 187 -0.40 3.15 22.94
N ALA A 188 -0.12 2.37 21.89
CA ALA A 188 -0.84 1.14 21.60
C ALA A 188 -0.02 0.13 20.81
N GLU A 189 -0.50 -1.10 20.80
CA GLU A 189 -0.03 -2.19 19.96
C GLU A 189 -1.11 -2.55 18.93
N ILE A 190 -0.67 -2.91 17.72
CA ILE A 190 -1.53 -3.35 16.63
C ILE A 190 -1.25 -4.82 16.34
N TRP A 191 -2.28 -5.64 16.41
CA TRP A 191 -2.23 -7.08 16.27
C TRP A 191 -3.07 -7.52 15.07
N THR A 192 -2.58 -8.50 14.30
CA THR A 192 -3.48 -9.27 13.40
C THR A 192 -4.51 -10.01 14.24
N ILE A 193 -5.59 -10.52 13.66
CA ILE A 193 -6.44 -11.50 14.35
C ILE A 193 -6.46 -12.79 13.54
N THR A 194 -6.05 -13.89 14.17
CA THR A 194 -5.96 -15.21 13.58
C THR A 194 -6.98 -16.14 14.23
N GLY A 195 -8.13 -16.28 13.58
CA GLY A 195 -9.19 -17.17 14.02
C GLY A 195 -10.48 -16.87 13.27
N GLU A 196 -11.35 -17.87 13.16
CA GLU A 196 -12.76 -17.67 12.77
C GLU A 196 -13.48 -16.95 13.92
N ILE A 197 -13.09 -15.72 14.25
CA ILE A 197 -14.07 -14.82 14.85
C ILE A 197 -15.00 -14.50 13.68
N LEU A 198 -16.10 -15.24 13.60
CA LEU A 198 -17.21 -15.02 12.66
C LEU A 198 -17.90 -13.71 13.04
N ILE A 199 -17.17 -12.61 12.93
CA ILE A 199 -17.73 -11.29 12.83
C ILE A 199 -18.30 -11.23 11.43
N ASN A 200 -19.62 -11.05 11.31
CA ASN A 200 -20.32 -11.05 10.03
C ASN A 200 -19.57 -10.22 8.98
N ASN A 201 -19.26 -10.87 7.85
CA ASN A 201 -18.48 -10.41 6.70
C ASN A 201 -17.03 -10.92 6.67
N SER A 202 -16.63 -11.44 5.52
CA SER A 202 -15.37 -12.10 5.19
C SER A 202 -14.12 -11.19 5.27
N GLN A 203 -14.18 -10.13 6.07
CA GLN A 203 -13.18 -9.07 6.16
C GLN A 203 -12.21 -9.37 7.30
N ASN A 204 -10.91 -9.33 6.99
CA ASN A 204 -9.88 -9.44 8.01
C ASN A 204 -9.93 -8.20 8.91
N HIS A 205 -9.71 -8.39 10.21
CA HIS A 205 -9.69 -7.31 11.20
C HIS A 205 -8.31 -7.21 11.84
N LEU A 206 -8.00 -6.01 12.35
CA LEU A 206 -6.88 -5.73 13.22
C LEU A 206 -7.39 -5.31 14.60
N ALA A 207 -6.67 -5.69 15.65
CA ALA A 207 -6.90 -5.20 17.00
C ALA A 207 -5.90 -4.10 17.33
N LYS A 208 -6.39 -2.94 17.80
CA LYS A 208 -5.56 -1.91 18.45
C LYS A 208 -5.81 -1.96 19.95
N ILE A 209 -4.77 -2.24 20.72
CA ILE A 209 -4.84 -2.42 22.18
C ILE A 209 -3.95 -1.37 22.85
N TYR A 210 -4.50 -0.55 23.74
CA TYR A 210 -3.76 0.54 24.38
C TYR A 210 -2.90 0.04 25.54
N HIS A 211 -1.77 0.71 25.77
CA HIS A 211 -0.91 0.44 26.93
C HIS A 211 -1.58 0.88 28.24
N GLN A 212 -1.33 0.13 29.32
CA GLN A 212 -1.93 0.35 30.65
C GLN A 212 -0.86 0.30 31.76
N LYS A 213 0.36 0.73 31.45
CA LYS A 213 1.53 0.56 32.35
C LYS A 213 1.65 1.70 33.37
N THR A 214 1.10 2.88 33.07
CA THR A 214 1.16 4.05 33.95
C THR A 214 -0.23 4.50 34.40
N SER A 215 -0.32 5.16 35.55
CA SER A 215 -1.57 5.72 36.06
C SER A 215 -2.21 6.74 35.10
N GLU A 216 -1.37 7.48 34.36
CA GLU A 216 -1.83 8.42 33.33
C GLU A 216 -2.44 7.69 32.12
N GLN A 217 -1.83 6.60 31.67
CA GLN A 217 -2.37 5.76 30.60
C GLN A 217 -3.73 5.16 30.99
N ILE A 218 -3.88 4.70 32.23
CA ILE A 218 -5.15 4.16 32.74
C ILE A 218 -6.24 5.24 32.79
N LYS A 219 -5.91 6.45 33.25
CA LYS A 219 -6.86 7.57 33.27
C LYS A 219 -7.32 7.94 31.85
N ASN A 220 -6.38 8.06 30.91
CA ASN A 220 -6.66 8.37 29.51
C ASN A 220 -7.52 7.28 28.84
N LEU A 221 -7.38 6.02 29.26
CA LEU A 221 -8.15 4.92 28.73
C LEU A 221 -9.66 5.04 29.02
N SER A 222 -10.04 5.56 30.18
CA SER A 222 -11.47 5.76 30.53
C SER A 222 -12.14 6.78 29.61
N GLU A 223 -11.49 7.93 29.39
CA GLU A 223 -12.00 8.97 28.47
C GLU A 223 -11.99 8.49 27.02
N ARG A 224 -10.94 7.78 26.61
CA ARG A 224 -10.83 7.18 25.28
C ARG A 224 -11.88 6.10 25.05
N GLY A 225 -12.21 5.30 26.07
CA GLY A 225 -13.28 4.30 26.03
C GLY A 225 -14.64 4.91 25.71
N LYS A 226 -15.01 6.00 26.40
CA LYS A 226 -16.26 6.75 26.10
C LYS A 226 -16.30 7.28 24.67
N LYS A 227 -15.18 7.84 24.19
CA LYS A 227 -15.05 8.27 22.80
C LYS A 227 -15.26 7.11 21.83
N LEU A 228 -14.62 5.97 22.07
CA LEU A 228 -14.75 4.79 21.21
C LEU A 228 -16.17 4.22 21.20
N GLU A 229 -16.86 4.23 22.34
CA GLU A 229 -18.29 3.89 22.40
C GLU A 229 -19.09 4.79 21.46
N VAL A 230 -18.87 6.11 21.51
CA VAL A 230 -19.51 7.05 20.60
C VAL A 230 -19.15 6.75 19.14
N MET A 231 -17.89 6.45 18.83
CA MET A 231 -17.45 6.11 17.45
C MET A 231 -18.11 4.83 16.93
N VAL A 232 -18.26 3.80 17.76
CA VAL A 232 -18.85 2.52 17.37
C VAL A 232 -20.38 2.62 17.22
N VAL A 233 -21.06 3.37 18.09
CA VAL A 233 -22.51 3.64 17.94
C VAL A 233 -22.79 4.43 16.67
N HIS A 234 -22.01 5.49 16.48
CA HIS A 234 -22.09 6.33 15.31
C HIS A 234 -21.10 5.82 14.28
N GLN A 235 -21.11 4.51 14.02
CA GLN A 235 -20.51 3.98 12.81
C GLN A 235 -21.12 4.78 11.67
N THR A 236 -20.39 5.77 11.18
CA THR A 236 -20.65 6.28 9.86
C THR A 236 -20.50 5.05 9.00
N ILE A 237 -21.61 4.63 8.41
CA ILE A 237 -21.56 3.89 7.16
C ILE A 237 -20.78 4.85 6.27
N ALA A 238 -19.46 4.67 6.24
CA ALA A 238 -18.62 5.27 5.22
C ALA A 238 -19.35 4.88 3.94
N PRO A 239 -19.76 5.85 3.11
CA PRO A 239 -20.43 5.50 1.89
C PRO A 239 -19.52 4.50 1.19
N ASN A 240 -20.09 3.61 0.39
CA ASN A 240 -19.35 3.02 -0.72
C ASN A 240 -18.97 4.14 -1.71
N LEU A 241 -18.26 5.20 -1.24
CA LEU A 241 -17.62 6.26 -2.01
C LEU A 241 -16.88 5.60 -3.17
N PHE A 242 -16.26 4.46 -2.86
CA PHE A 242 -15.61 3.56 -3.79
C PHE A 242 -16.12 2.13 -3.53
N PRO A 243 -16.90 1.53 -4.45
CA PRO A 243 -17.38 0.16 -4.30
C PRO A 243 -16.23 -0.83 -4.05
N ASN A 244 -16.40 -1.72 -3.08
CA ASN A 244 -15.40 -2.74 -2.67
C ASN A 244 -14.08 -2.17 -2.10
N HIS A 245 -14.07 -0.91 -1.63
CA HIS A 245 -12.88 -0.31 -1.00
C HIS A 245 -13.20 0.29 0.37
N VAL A 246 -12.32 0.03 1.32
CA VAL A 246 -12.47 0.47 2.72
C VAL A 246 -11.72 1.78 2.88
N SER A 247 -12.45 2.90 2.94
CA SER A 247 -11.85 4.23 2.97
C SER A 247 -11.37 4.65 4.37
N LEU A 248 -11.86 4.02 5.44
CA LEU A 248 -11.57 4.40 6.82
C LEU A 248 -11.31 3.14 7.66
N ALA A 249 -10.20 3.11 8.40
CA ALA A 249 -9.99 2.13 9.47
C ALA A 249 -10.77 2.55 10.73
N TRP A 250 -12.09 2.63 10.60
CA TRP A 250 -13.00 3.08 11.67
C TRP A 250 -13.14 2.01 12.76
N PRO A 251 -13.27 2.38 14.06
CA PRO A 251 -13.57 1.42 15.12
C PRO A 251 -14.92 0.74 14.88
N GLN A 252 -14.92 -0.60 14.85
CA GLN A 252 -16.12 -1.41 14.60
C GLN A 252 -16.59 -2.17 15.85
N TYR A 253 -15.65 -2.64 16.67
CA TYR A 253 -15.94 -3.40 17.89
C TYR A 253 -15.06 -2.91 19.03
N LEU A 254 -15.60 -2.86 20.24
CA LEU A 254 -14.86 -2.54 21.45
C LEU A 254 -14.23 -3.81 22.02
N LEU A 255 -12.98 -3.72 22.46
CA LEU A 255 -12.29 -4.78 23.20
C LEU A 255 -12.33 -4.45 24.68
N GLU A 256 -12.72 -5.42 25.50
CA GLU A 256 -12.85 -5.25 26.95
C GLU A 256 -12.01 -6.23 27.74
N ASN A 257 -11.53 -5.81 28.91
CA ASN A 257 -10.93 -6.73 29.86
C ASN A 257 -12.01 -7.50 30.67
N SER A 258 -11.58 -8.41 31.54
CA SER A 258 -12.47 -9.17 32.44
C SER A 258 -13.29 -8.29 33.40
N SER A 259 -12.90 -7.03 33.59
CA SER A 259 -13.57 -6.05 34.43
C SER A 259 -14.57 -5.19 33.64
N SER A 260 -14.85 -5.51 32.37
CA SER A 260 -15.72 -4.74 31.45
C SER A 260 -15.21 -3.33 31.14
N GLU A 261 -13.91 -3.06 31.32
CA GLU A 261 -13.30 -1.81 30.91
C GLU A 261 -12.83 -1.91 29.46
N VAL A 262 -13.09 -0.87 28.65
CA VAL A 262 -12.64 -0.81 27.26
C VAL A 262 -11.12 -0.63 27.22
N VAL A 263 -10.43 -1.59 26.61
CA VAL A 263 -8.95 -1.63 26.52
C VAL A 263 -8.42 -1.41 25.11
N GLY A 264 -9.31 -1.39 24.12
CA GLY A 264 -8.95 -1.28 22.71
C GLY A 264 -10.17 -1.43 21.80
N PHE A 265 -9.91 -1.65 20.52
CA PHE A 265 -10.97 -1.84 19.52
C PHE A 265 -10.50 -2.68 18.33
N LEU A 266 -11.47 -3.21 17.57
CA LEU A 266 -11.25 -3.81 16.26
C LEU A 266 -11.54 -2.81 15.14
N MET A 267 -10.73 -2.88 14.09
CA MET A 267 -10.87 -2.09 12.88
C MET A 267 -10.62 -2.97 11.65
N PRO A 268 -11.11 -2.60 10.46
CA PRO A 268 -10.86 -3.39 9.26
C PRO A 268 -9.37 -3.40 8.91
N PHE A 269 -8.88 -4.55 8.45
CA PHE A 269 -7.59 -4.63 7.78
C PHE A 269 -7.70 -3.95 6.41
N ILE A 270 -6.73 -3.09 6.11
CA ILE A 270 -6.67 -2.34 4.85
C ILE A 270 -5.35 -2.69 4.17
N GLU A 271 -5.44 -3.21 2.95
CA GLU A 271 -4.29 -3.46 2.09
C GLU A 271 -3.92 -2.17 1.34
N GLY A 272 -2.64 -1.81 1.38
CA GLY A 272 -2.12 -0.64 0.70
C GLY A 272 -0.74 -0.24 1.19
N TYR A 273 -0.16 0.78 0.56
CA TYR A 273 1.11 1.38 0.98
C TYR A 273 0.90 2.79 1.51
N LYS A 274 1.76 3.20 2.45
CA LYS A 274 1.78 4.59 2.93
C LYS A 274 1.90 5.57 1.78
N LEU A 275 1.17 6.68 1.86
CA LEU A 275 1.14 7.72 0.84
C LEU A 275 2.54 8.26 0.50
N THR A 276 3.43 8.29 1.49
CA THR A 276 4.86 8.66 1.35
C THR A 276 5.57 7.86 0.26
N LYS A 277 5.27 6.56 0.11
CA LYS A 277 5.83 5.74 -0.96
C LYS A 277 5.35 6.16 -2.34
N SER A 278 4.14 6.73 -2.45
CA SER A 278 3.54 7.09 -3.74
C SER A 278 4.06 8.42 -4.27
N TYR A 279 4.17 9.47 -3.45
CA TYR A 279 4.57 10.77 -3.98
C TYR A 279 6.08 11.03 -3.97
N HIS A 280 6.83 10.37 -3.08
CA HIS A 280 8.28 10.57 -3.03
C HIS A 280 8.93 9.87 -4.23
N PRO A 281 9.57 10.59 -5.18
CA PRO A 281 10.02 10.00 -6.44
C PRO A 281 10.89 8.76 -6.29
N ARG A 282 11.78 8.74 -5.29
CA ARG A 282 12.68 7.59 -5.06
C ARG A 282 11.95 6.34 -4.54
N LEU A 283 10.89 6.52 -3.75
CA LEU A 283 10.15 5.41 -3.16
C LEU A 283 9.10 4.88 -4.15
N ARG A 284 8.51 5.79 -4.94
CA ARG A 284 7.52 5.47 -5.97
C ARG A 284 8.05 4.46 -6.98
N GLN A 285 9.32 4.61 -7.36
CA GLN A 285 9.93 3.72 -8.34
C GLN A 285 9.98 2.26 -7.85
N SER A 286 10.07 2.03 -6.55
CA SER A 286 10.01 0.67 -5.98
C SER A 286 8.61 0.07 -6.18
N LEU A 287 7.55 0.82 -5.86
CA LEU A 287 6.16 0.41 -6.11
C LEU A 287 5.92 0.04 -7.58
N ASN A 288 6.41 0.87 -8.51
CA ASN A 288 6.23 0.64 -9.93
C ASN A 288 6.98 -0.61 -10.42
N LEU A 289 8.16 -0.90 -9.86
CA LEU A 289 8.95 -2.06 -10.22
C LEU A 289 8.39 -3.36 -9.62
N GLU A 290 8.19 -3.39 -8.31
CA GLU A 290 7.86 -4.60 -7.56
C GLU A 290 6.46 -5.15 -7.91
N TRP A 291 5.51 -4.22 -8.01
CA TRP A 291 4.08 -4.53 -8.02
C TRP A 291 3.39 -4.14 -9.34
N ASP A 292 4.16 -3.67 -10.32
CA ASP A 292 3.66 -3.15 -11.60
C ASP A 292 2.63 -2.02 -11.40
N TRP A 293 2.80 -1.23 -10.33
CA TRP A 293 1.97 -0.04 -10.13
C TRP A 293 2.36 0.99 -11.18
N GLN A 294 1.40 1.54 -11.91
CA GLN A 294 1.66 2.69 -12.76
C GLN A 294 1.40 3.96 -11.95
N VAL A 295 2.24 4.19 -10.91
CA VAL A 295 2.17 5.46 -10.17
C VAL A 295 2.82 6.53 -11.05
N ASP A 296 2.00 7.17 -11.87
CA ASP A 296 2.34 8.32 -12.69
C ASP A 296 1.68 9.59 -12.14
N TRP A 297 1.77 10.70 -12.87
CA TRP A 297 1.18 11.96 -12.39
C TRP A 297 -0.36 11.95 -12.41
N GLN A 298 -0.98 11.16 -13.29
CA GLN A 298 -2.44 10.98 -13.30
C GLN A 298 -2.90 10.22 -12.05
N PHE A 299 -2.19 9.15 -11.66
CA PHE A 299 -2.44 8.42 -10.42
C PHE A 299 -2.41 9.34 -9.19
N LEU A 300 -1.44 10.26 -9.12
CA LEU A 300 -1.32 11.19 -8.00
C LEU A 300 -2.47 12.21 -7.95
N HIS A 301 -2.92 12.71 -9.11
CA HIS A 301 -4.12 13.56 -9.19
C HIS A 301 -5.37 12.79 -8.76
N GLN A 302 -5.53 11.55 -9.21
CA GLN A 302 -6.65 10.70 -8.85
C GLN A 302 -6.68 10.40 -7.35
N THR A 303 -5.52 10.10 -6.76
CA THR A 303 -5.36 9.89 -5.31
C THR A 303 -5.72 11.15 -4.53
N ALA A 304 -5.23 12.31 -4.95
CA ALA A 304 -5.53 13.60 -4.32
C ALA A 304 -7.04 13.91 -4.34
N ARG A 305 -7.69 13.69 -5.49
CA ARG A 305 -9.13 13.92 -5.67
C ARG A 305 -9.94 12.98 -4.77
N ASN A 306 -9.59 11.70 -4.75
CA ASN A 306 -10.28 10.71 -3.94
C ASN A 306 -10.10 10.97 -2.44
N LEU A 307 -8.93 11.45 -2.02
CA LEU A 307 -8.69 11.87 -0.64
C LEU A 307 -9.57 13.08 -0.26
N ALA A 308 -9.67 14.07 -1.15
CA ALA A 308 -10.55 15.22 -0.93
C ALA A 308 -12.03 14.80 -0.78
N LEU A 309 -12.50 13.81 -1.54
CA LEU A 309 -13.86 13.27 -1.38
C LEU A 309 -14.09 12.59 -0.02
N ILE A 310 -13.10 11.85 0.49
CA ILE A 310 -13.19 11.24 1.84
C ILE A 310 -13.30 12.34 2.91
N ILE A 311 -12.49 13.39 2.80
CA ILE A 311 -12.48 14.49 3.77
C ILE A 311 -13.77 15.31 3.69
N GLN A 312 -14.27 15.56 2.48
CA GLN A 312 -15.58 16.17 2.26
C GLN A 312 -16.68 15.40 3.00
N PHE A 313 -16.69 14.07 2.85
CA PHE A 313 -17.62 13.20 3.56
C PHE A 313 -17.48 13.32 5.08
N LEU A 314 -16.26 13.22 5.62
CA LEU A 314 -16.01 13.33 7.07
C LEU A 314 -16.48 14.68 7.63
N HIS A 315 -16.15 15.78 6.95
CA HIS A 315 -16.58 17.13 7.35
C HIS A 315 -18.09 17.30 7.27
N SER A 316 -18.78 16.67 6.30
CA SER A 316 -20.25 16.68 6.21
C SER A 316 -20.93 15.98 7.39
N LYS A 317 -20.22 15.07 8.06
CA LYS A 317 -20.67 14.38 9.28
C LYS A 317 -20.26 15.11 10.57
N GLY A 318 -19.60 16.26 10.45
CA GLY A 318 -19.13 17.04 11.59
C GLY A 318 -17.87 16.48 12.26
N TYR A 319 -17.15 15.58 11.59
CA TYR A 319 -15.86 15.07 12.08
C TYR A 319 -14.73 15.99 11.65
N VAL A 320 -13.73 16.12 12.52
CA VAL A 320 -12.46 16.80 12.24
C VAL A 320 -11.34 15.80 12.47
N ILE A 321 -10.47 15.65 11.48
CA ILE A 321 -9.41 14.63 11.45
C ILE A 321 -8.30 15.02 12.45
N GLY A 322 -7.86 16.27 12.42
CA GLY A 322 -6.89 16.82 13.37
C GLY A 322 -5.43 16.43 13.10
N ASP A 323 -5.11 15.14 12.97
CA ASP A 323 -3.73 14.68 12.70
C ASP A 323 -3.57 14.07 11.30
N MET A 324 -3.86 14.88 10.28
CA MET A 324 -3.77 14.44 8.90
C MET A 324 -2.33 14.58 8.37
N LYS A 325 -1.69 13.43 8.12
CA LYS A 325 -0.33 13.30 7.57
C LYS A 325 -0.22 12.10 6.61
N PRO A 326 0.76 12.09 5.70
CA PRO A 326 1.00 10.97 4.79
C PRO A 326 1.16 9.59 5.42
N GLU A 327 1.66 9.50 6.65
CA GLU A 327 1.87 8.24 7.37
C GLU A 327 0.55 7.59 7.79
N ASN A 328 -0.50 8.40 7.98
CA ASN A 328 -1.84 7.98 8.37
C ASN A 328 -2.75 7.76 7.15
N ILE A 329 -2.19 7.75 5.94
CA ILE A 329 -2.93 7.51 4.70
C ILE A 329 -2.26 6.34 3.96
N LEU A 330 -3.05 5.29 3.72
CA LEU A 330 -2.69 4.22 2.81
C LEU A 330 -3.31 4.50 1.43
N VAL A 331 -2.72 3.98 0.37
CA VAL A 331 -3.27 4.00 -0.98
C VAL A 331 -3.02 2.66 -1.65
N ASN A 332 -3.93 2.23 -2.52
CA ASN A 332 -3.82 0.99 -3.30
C ASN A 332 -3.50 1.26 -4.80
N GLN A 333 -3.39 0.20 -5.59
CA GLN A 333 -3.10 0.24 -7.03
C GLN A 333 -4.10 1.05 -7.86
N GLN A 334 -5.32 1.24 -7.34
CA GLN A 334 -6.42 1.91 -8.03
C GLN A 334 -6.51 3.40 -7.65
N ALA A 335 -5.47 3.96 -7.03
CA ALA A 335 -5.46 5.34 -6.53
C ALA A 335 -6.58 5.60 -5.51
N LEU A 336 -6.99 4.58 -4.75
CA LEU A 336 -8.00 4.69 -3.71
C LEU A 336 -7.30 4.83 -2.34
N PRO A 337 -7.41 6.00 -1.69
CA PRO A 337 -6.83 6.21 -0.38
C PRO A 337 -7.70 5.64 0.74
N SER A 338 -7.06 5.31 1.85
CA SER A 338 -7.68 4.91 3.10
C SER A 338 -7.03 5.64 4.26
N ILE A 339 -7.83 6.24 5.14
CA ILE A 339 -7.31 6.91 6.34
C ILE A 339 -7.27 5.90 7.49
N ILE A 340 -6.10 5.79 8.10
CA ILE A 340 -5.86 4.97 9.29
C ILE A 340 -5.72 5.86 10.54
N ASP A 341 -5.66 5.24 11.72
CA ASP A 341 -5.52 5.94 13.00
C ASP A 341 -6.70 6.88 13.32
N THR A 342 -7.90 6.43 12.98
CA THR A 342 -9.14 7.23 13.05
C THR A 342 -9.65 7.48 14.47
N ASP A 343 -9.17 6.72 15.46
CA ASP A 343 -9.51 6.89 16.88
C ASP A 343 -9.01 8.21 17.47
N SER A 344 -8.11 8.91 16.77
CA SER A 344 -7.65 10.25 17.11
C SER A 344 -8.64 11.36 16.75
N PHE A 345 -9.59 11.14 15.82
CA PHE A 345 -10.43 12.19 15.26
C PHE A 345 -11.25 12.93 16.31
N GLN A 346 -11.49 14.23 16.12
CA GLN A 346 -12.44 14.97 16.92
C GLN A 346 -13.87 14.66 16.47
N ILE A 347 -14.71 14.25 17.43
CA ILE A 347 -16.10 13.88 17.19
C ILE A 347 -16.99 14.53 18.24
N ARG A 348 -18.22 14.86 17.84
CA ARG A 348 -19.27 15.31 18.76
C ARG A 348 -20.32 14.23 18.89
N CYS A 349 -20.65 13.84 20.12
CA CYS A 349 -21.74 12.91 20.39
C CYS A 349 -23.08 13.59 20.04
N HIS A 350 -23.87 13.01 19.15
CA HIS A 350 -25.13 13.62 18.73
C HIS A 350 -26.20 13.60 19.82
N GLN A 351 -26.17 12.62 20.74
CA GLN A 351 -27.14 12.50 21.82
C GLN A 351 -26.82 13.44 22.99
N THR A 352 -25.54 13.55 23.38
CA THR A 352 -25.14 14.33 24.57
C THR A 352 -24.61 15.72 24.23
N GLY A 353 -24.23 15.97 22.98
CA GLY A 353 -23.53 17.19 22.55
C GLY A 353 -22.06 17.27 22.99
N GLU A 354 -21.59 16.28 23.76
CA GLU A 354 -20.23 16.22 24.29
C GLU A 354 -19.20 16.14 23.15
N LEU A 355 -18.13 16.91 23.27
CA LEU A 355 -17.06 16.97 22.30
C LEU A 355 -15.86 16.15 22.79
N TYR A 356 -15.46 15.17 21.98
CA TYR A 356 -14.24 14.41 22.19
C TYR A 356 -13.17 14.94 21.24
N ARG A 357 -12.18 15.66 21.78
CA ARG A 357 -11.14 16.36 21.02
C ARG A 357 -10.13 15.41 20.37
N CYS A 358 -9.49 15.92 19.32
CA CYS A 358 -8.24 15.35 18.81
C CYS A 358 -7.09 15.95 19.63
N LEU A 359 -6.34 15.08 20.32
CA LEU A 359 -5.29 15.48 21.26
C LEU A 359 -3.88 15.51 20.64
N VAL A 360 -3.79 15.18 19.35
CA VAL A 360 -2.53 14.97 18.63
C VAL A 360 -2.46 15.91 17.43
N GLY A 361 -1.23 16.22 17.05
CA GLY A 361 -0.90 16.95 15.83
C GLY A 361 0.54 16.67 15.45
N SER A 362 0.81 16.71 14.14
CA SER A 362 2.13 16.41 13.61
C SER A 362 2.87 17.67 13.18
N GLU A 363 4.16 17.72 13.52
CA GLU A 363 5.10 18.72 12.99
C GLU A 363 5.02 18.75 11.45
N ASN A 364 5.22 19.92 10.88
CA ASN A 364 5.14 20.24 9.45
C ASN A 364 3.72 20.22 8.84
N PHE A 365 2.72 19.68 9.55
CA PHE A 365 1.33 19.66 9.07
C PHE A 365 0.40 20.52 9.93
N THR A 366 0.86 20.98 11.09
CA THR A 366 0.05 21.79 12.00
C THR A 366 -0.14 23.20 11.41
N PRO A 367 -1.39 23.68 11.24
CA PRO A 367 -1.66 25.00 10.68
C PRO A 367 -1.18 26.11 11.63
N PRO A 368 -0.90 27.32 11.12
CA PRO A 368 -0.20 28.38 11.85
C PRO A 368 -0.87 28.75 13.18
N GLU A 369 -2.20 28.80 13.21
CA GLU A 369 -3.01 29.13 14.39
C GLU A 369 -3.03 28.05 15.49
N LEU A 370 -2.52 26.85 15.20
CA LEU A 370 -2.43 25.74 16.16
C LEU A 370 -0.99 25.43 16.59
N LEU A 371 0.01 26.14 16.05
CA LEU A 371 1.42 25.88 16.34
C LEU A 371 1.79 26.32 17.77
N GLY A 372 2.18 25.35 18.60
CA GLY A 372 2.58 25.58 20.00
C GLY A 372 1.41 25.54 20.98
N GLU A 373 0.21 25.27 20.50
CA GLU A 373 -1.00 25.20 21.31
C GLU A 373 -1.20 23.84 21.98
N ASN A 374 -2.00 23.81 23.05
CA ASN A 374 -2.38 22.58 23.74
C ASN A 374 -3.69 22.01 23.17
N PHE A 375 -3.59 20.95 22.36
CA PHE A 375 -4.74 20.30 21.72
C PHE A 375 -5.80 19.74 22.70
N ALA A 376 -5.45 19.49 23.97
CA ALA A 376 -6.44 19.09 24.97
C ALA A 376 -7.45 20.20 25.31
N GLN A 377 -7.12 21.45 25.00
CA GLN A 377 -7.92 22.63 25.34
C GLN A 377 -8.52 23.33 24.11
N ILE A 378 -8.26 22.82 22.90
CA ILE A 378 -8.69 23.44 21.65
C ILE A 378 -9.74 22.58 20.95
N ASP A 379 -10.86 23.22 20.59
CA ASP A 379 -11.83 22.66 19.67
C ASP A 379 -11.34 22.94 18.25
N GLN A 380 -10.85 21.91 17.56
CA GLN A 380 -10.50 22.07 16.15
C GLN A 380 -11.77 22.11 15.30
N ASP A 381 -11.79 22.91 14.25
CA ASP A 381 -12.83 22.88 13.21
C ASP A 381 -12.27 22.45 11.84
N PRO A 382 -13.14 22.22 10.82
CA PRO A 382 -12.72 21.77 9.49
C PRO A 382 -11.68 22.65 8.77
N THR A 383 -11.56 23.94 9.09
CA THR A 383 -10.58 24.85 8.48
C THR A 383 -9.13 24.46 8.76
N HIS A 384 -8.87 23.80 9.88
CA HIS A 384 -7.54 23.27 10.21
C HIS A 384 -7.16 22.09 9.30
N ASP A 385 -8.13 21.20 9.02
CA ASP A 385 -7.93 20.09 8.08
C ASP A 385 -7.75 20.56 6.64
N ARG A 386 -8.37 21.69 6.26
CA ARG A 386 -8.20 22.29 4.91
C ARG A 386 -6.74 22.66 4.64
N PHE A 387 -6.03 23.20 5.63
CA PHE A 387 -4.60 23.49 5.52
C PHE A 387 -3.80 22.19 5.32
N ARG A 388 -4.05 21.19 6.17
CA ARG A 388 -3.38 19.88 6.08
C ARG A 388 -3.63 19.21 4.73
N LEU A 389 -4.85 19.34 4.19
CA LEU A 389 -5.22 18.78 2.90
C LEU A 389 -4.39 19.43 1.79
N ALA A 390 -4.25 20.75 1.80
CA ALA A 390 -3.43 21.46 0.83
C ALA A 390 -1.96 20.99 0.91
N VAL A 391 -1.39 20.82 2.11
CA VAL A 391 -0.01 20.30 2.26
C VAL A 391 0.14 18.89 1.67
N ILE A 392 -0.82 18.00 1.91
CA ILE A 392 -0.79 16.62 1.37
C ILE A 392 -0.98 16.59 -0.14
N ILE A 393 -1.88 17.40 -0.70
CA ILE A 393 -2.05 17.51 -2.16
C ILE A 393 -0.77 18.08 -2.78
N TYR A 394 -0.11 19.04 -2.13
CA TYR A 394 1.17 19.55 -2.60
C TYR A 394 2.24 18.45 -2.62
N HIS A 395 2.33 17.64 -1.56
CA HIS A 395 3.20 16.46 -1.56
C HIS A 395 2.90 15.53 -2.73
N LEU A 396 1.63 15.20 -2.97
CA LEU A 396 1.21 14.33 -4.06
C LEU A 396 1.65 14.86 -5.43
N LEU A 397 1.44 16.14 -5.70
CA LEU A 397 1.66 16.71 -7.04
C LEU A 397 3.10 17.14 -7.30
N PHE A 398 3.85 17.53 -6.25
CA PHE A 398 5.19 18.12 -6.37
C PHE A 398 6.31 17.27 -5.72
N GLY A 399 5.97 16.27 -4.92
CA GLY A 399 6.92 15.34 -4.29
C GLY A 399 7.74 15.92 -3.12
N GLU A 400 7.46 17.15 -2.69
CA GLU A 400 8.19 17.92 -1.68
C GLU A 400 7.21 18.73 -0.80
N HIS A 401 7.68 19.32 0.29
CA HIS A 401 6.84 20.15 1.18
C HIS A 401 6.70 21.60 0.66
N PRO A 402 5.53 22.25 0.73
CA PRO A 402 5.32 23.61 0.18
C PRO A 402 6.19 24.69 0.83
N PHE A 403 6.46 24.55 2.13
CA PHE A 403 7.29 25.47 2.93
C PHE A 403 8.78 25.07 2.95
N LYS A 404 9.23 24.21 2.01
CA LYS A 404 10.65 23.85 1.87
C LYS A 404 11.32 24.77 0.86
N GLY A 405 12.62 25.01 1.06
CA GLY A 405 13.45 25.77 0.12
C GLY A 405 14.04 27.05 0.68
N TRP A 406 14.21 27.13 2.01
CA TRP A 406 14.93 28.22 2.66
C TRP A 406 16.29 28.47 2.01
N ARG A 407 16.60 29.74 1.76
CA ARG A 407 17.87 30.20 1.17
C ARG A 407 18.53 31.32 1.97
N GLY A 408 18.02 31.65 3.15
CA GLY A 408 18.70 32.58 4.04
C GLY A 408 19.97 31.97 4.64
N ASP A 409 20.78 32.83 5.22
CA ASP A 409 22.11 32.49 5.74
C ASP A 409 22.11 31.94 7.18
N GLU A 410 20.94 31.75 7.78
CA GLU A 410 20.79 31.21 9.15
C GLU A 410 21.31 29.77 9.27
N ASP A 411 22.09 29.51 10.32
CA ASP A 411 22.59 28.19 10.70
C ASP A 411 22.27 27.87 12.17
N PRO A 412 21.41 26.88 12.47
CA PRO A 412 20.69 26.03 11.51
C PRO A 412 19.56 26.78 10.78
N PRO A 413 19.14 26.32 9.59
CA PRO A 413 18.00 26.91 8.89
C PRO A 413 16.71 26.78 9.73
N PRO A 414 15.73 27.68 9.56
CA PRO A 414 14.45 27.61 10.27
C PRO A 414 13.76 26.26 10.08
N LYS A 415 13.05 25.80 11.12
CA LYS A 415 12.20 24.61 10.98
C LYS A 415 11.02 24.94 10.06
N ILE A 416 10.46 23.91 9.42
CA ILE A 416 9.30 24.09 8.56
C ILE A 416 8.11 24.69 9.33
N ASP A 417 7.88 24.32 10.58
CA ASP A 417 6.83 24.94 11.40
C ASP A 417 7.05 26.43 11.63
N ASP A 418 8.30 26.89 11.72
CA ASP A 418 8.60 28.31 11.82
C ASP A 418 8.31 29.04 10.51
N LEU A 419 8.51 28.37 9.36
CA LEU A 419 8.17 28.89 8.04
C LEU A 419 6.65 28.89 7.80
N ILE A 420 5.94 27.86 8.28
CA ILE A 420 4.47 27.81 8.28
C ILE A 420 3.92 28.95 9.12
N ARG A 421 4.43 29.16 10.34
CA ARG A 421 3.99 30.25 11.22
C ARG A 421 4.13 31.64 10.57
N GLN A 422 5.14 31.79 9.71
CA GLN A 422 5.43 33.05 9.02
C GLN A 422 4.74 33.17 7.65
N GLY A 423 4.03 32.14 7.17
CA GLY A 423 3.43 32.13 5.84
C GLY A 423 4.44 32.09 4.69
N PHE A 424 5.68 31.64 4.96
CA PHE A 424 6.76 31.64 3.98
C PHE A 424 6.72 30.38 3.10
N TRP A 425 6.16 30.52 1.90
CA TRP A 425 6.24 29.52 0.82
C TRP A 425 6.57 30.20 -0.52
N CYS A 426 6.90 29.43 -1.56
CA CYS A 426 7.48 29.99 -2.81
C CYS A 426 6.63 31.06 -3.53
N TYR A 427 5.33 31.18 -3.23
CA TYR A 427 4.39 32.04 -3.94
C TYR A 427 3.65 33.03 -3.03
N ALA A 428 4.15 33.25 -1.81
CA ALA A 428 3.69 34.33 -0.94
C ALA A 428 4.42 35.65 -1.26
N SER A 429 3.70 36.77 -1.21
CA SER A 429 4.19 38.11 -1.59
C SER A 429 5.40 38.59 -0.80
N HIS A 430 5.51 38.20 0.47
CA HIS A 430 6.60 38.58 1.38
C HIS A 430 7.49 37.39 1.76
N SER A 431 7.51 36.34 0.94
CA SER A 431 8.25 35.12 1.24
C SER A 431 9.75 35.27 1.04
N LEU A 432 10.51 34.83 2.02
CA LEU A 432 11.96 34.63 1.92
C LEU A 432 12.32 33.28 1.26
N ILE A 433 11.33 32.41 1.00
CA ILE A 433 11.52 31.21 0.19
C ILE A 433 11.39 31.60 -1.29
N GLN A 434 12.46 31.35 -2.05
CA GLN A 434 12.53 31.67 -3.47
C GLN A 434 12.64 30.39 -4.32
N PRO A 435 11.93 30.29 -5.45
CA PRO A 435 12.01 29.13 -6.33
C PRO A 435 13.44 28.99 -6.89
N GLY A 436 13.99 27.79 -6.78
CA GLY A 436 15.27 27.44 -7.37
C GLY A 436 15.14 26.84 -8.76
N VAL A 437 16.27 26.65 -9.44
CA VAL A 437 16.36 25.96 -10.74
C VAL A 437 15.71 24.57 -10.72
N ARG A 438 15.68 23.90 -9.56
CA ARG A 438 15.05 22.58 -9.39
C ARG A 438 13.64 22.63 -8.82
N THR A 439 13.11 23.79 -8.45
CA THR A 439 11.72 23.92 -7.99
C THR A 439 10.79 23.59 -9.16
N ILE A 440 9.72 22.85 -8.88
CA ILE A 440 8.68 22.57 -9.87
C ILE A 440 7.71 23.76 -9.85
N PRO A 441 7.51 24.47 -10.98
CA PRO A 441 6.63 25.64 -11.01
C PRO A 441 5.18 25.27 -10.75
N LEU A 442 4.43 26.14 -10.06
CA LEU A 442 3.00 25.98 -9.83
C LEU A 442 2.17 26.11 -11.12
N ASP A 443 2.75 26.69 -12.18
CA ASP A 443 2.05 26.90 -13.46
C ASP A 443 1.89 25.62 -14.29
N ILE A 444 2.54 24.51 -13.89
CA ILE A 444 2.44 23.24 -14.64
C ILE A 444 1.12 22.50 -14.34
N ILE A 445 0.42 22.87 -13.26
CA ILE A 445 -0.86 22.27 -12.86
C ILE A 445 -2.04 23.08 -13.41
N HIS A 446 -3.22 22.48 -13.38
CA HIS A 446 -4.46 23.12 -13.82
C HIS A 446 -4.76 24.41 -13.02
N PRO A 447 -5.23 25.51 -13.64
CA PRO A 447 -5.42 26.80 -12.98
C PRO A 447 -6.32 26.76 -11.74
N GLN A 448 -7.37 25.93 -11.74
CA GLN A 448 -8.24 25.79 -10.56
C GLN A 448 -7.52 25.16 -9.36
N VAL A 449 -6.61 24.21 -9.60
CA VAL A 449 -5.81 23.58 -8.53
C VAL A 449 -4.76 24.57 -8.02
N LYS A 450 -4.15 25.33 -8.93
CA LYS A 450 -3.24 26.44 -8.59
C LYS A 450 -3.94 27.45 -7.69
N GLU A 451 -5.16 27.87 -8.04
CA GLU A 451 -5.96 28.81 -7.26
C GLU A 451 -6.24 28.29 -5.85
N CYS A 452 -6.56 26.99 -5.70
CA CYS A 452 -6.74 26.39 -4.38
C CYS A 452 -5.47 26.49 -3.52
N PHE A 453 -4.27 26.30 -4.08
CA PHE A 453 -3.02 26.48 -3.33
C PHE A 453 -2.80 27.92 -2.90
N LEU A 454 -3.00 28.87 -3.82
CA LEU A 454 -2.86 30.30 -3.54
C LEU A 454 -3.82 30.72 -2.42
N ARG A 455 -5.12 30.41 -2.57
CA ARG A 455 -6.13 30.66 -1.53
C ARG A 455 -5.82 30.02 -0.20
N CYS A 456 -5.25 28.83 -0.17
CA CYS A 456 -4.98 28.14 1.08
C CYS A 456 -3.79 28.74 1.84
N PHE A 457 -2.70 29.04 1.14
CA PHE A 457 -1.43 29.42 1.75
C PHE A 457 -1.16 30.93 1.77
N ASN A 458 -1.94 31.72 1.03
CA ASN A 458 -1.91 33.18 1.10
C ASN A 458 -3.09 33.69 1.93
N GLU A 459 -4.28 33.88 1.35
CA GLU A 459 -5.44 34.45 2.05
C GLU A 459 -5.86 33.58 3.25
N GLY A 460 -5.82 32.27 3.07
CA GLY A 460 -6.14 31.27 4.09
C GLY A 460 -5.11 31.13 5.20
N HIS A 461 -3.92 31.72 5.06
CA HIS A 461 -2.92 31.72 6.13
C HIS A 461 -3.41 32.56 7.31
N ASP A 462 -3.81 33.80 7.04
CA ASP A 462 -4.27 34.76 8.06
C ASP A 462 -5.77 34.59 8.37
N HIS A 463 -6.54 34.04 7.43
CA HIS A 463 -7.99 33.84 7.55
C HIS A 463 -8.38 32.38 7.26
N PRO A 464 -8.34 31.47 8.25
CA PRO A 464 -8.58 30.03 8.05
C PRO A 464 -9.87 29.67 7.31
N ASN A 465 -10.92 30.49 7.46
CA ASN A 465 -12.21 30.35 6.78
C ASN A 465 -12.14 30.53 5.26
N LEU A 466 -11.13 31.22 4.71
CA LEU A 466 -10.93 31.43 3.27
C LEU A 466 -10.25 30.23 2.59
N ARG A 467 -9.64 29.32 3.37
CA ARG A 467 -9.02 28.10 2.84
C ARG A 467 -10.04 27.28 2.03
N PRO A 468 -9.65 26.74 0.87
CA PRO A 468 -10.55 25.92 0.05
C PRO A 468 -11.08 24.73 0.84
N THR A 469 -12.36 24.45 0.68
CA THR A 469 -13.00 23.27 1.25
C THR A 469 -12.50 22.00 0.54
N ALA A 470 -12.73 20.84 1.15
CA ALA A 470 -12.46 19.56 0.49
C ALA A 470 -13.27 19.40 -0.82
N THR A 471 -14.47 19.98 -0.88
CA THR A 471 -15.28 20.06 -2.11
C THR A 471 -14.57 20.88 -3.21
N ASP A 472 -14.02 22.04 -2.86
CA ASP A 472 -13.28 22.89 -3.81
C ASP A 472 -12.08 22.14 -4.40
N TRP A 473 -11.32 21.44 -3.55
CA TRP A 473 -10.22 20.58 -3.97
C TRP A 473 -10.68 19.44 -4.89
N ALA A 474 -11.73 18.71 -4.53
CA ALA A 474 -12.25 17.60 -5.33
C ALA A 474 -12.69 18.07 -6.73
N ASN A 475 -13.38 19.21 -6.81
CA ASN A 475 -13.83 19.80 -8.07
C ASN A 475 -12.64 20.28 -8.93
N ALA A 476 -11.70 21.02 -8.33
CA ALA A 476 -10.52 21.52 -9.04
C ALA A 476 -9.64 20.37 -9.58
N LEU A 477 -9.46 19.31 -8.79
CA LEU A 477 -8.70 18.12 -9.19
C LEU A 477 -9.45 17.28 -10.23
N GLN A 478 -10.78 17.23 -10.19
CA GLN A 478 -11.58 16.60 -11.24
C GLN A 478 -11.42 17.35 -12.58
N ALA A 479 -11.48 18.68 -12.55
CA ALA A 479 -11.21 19.49 -13.75
C ALA A 479 -9.79 19.25 -14.27
N ALA A 480 -8.81 19.20 -13.38
CA ALA A 480 -7.42 18.89 -13.74
C ALA A 480 -7.28 17.52 -14.41
N LEU A 481 -7.90 16.47 -13.85
CA LEU A 481 -7.90 15.11 -14.42
C LEU A 481 -8.52 15.07 -15.83
N ASN A 482 -9.61 15.79 -16.05
CA ASN A 482 -10.27 15.88 -17.35
C ASN A 482 -9.37 16.56 -18.41
N ASP A 483 -8.50 17.48 -17.97
CA ASP A 483 -7.56 18.23 -18.80
C ASP A 483 -6.13 17.65 -18.79
N LEU A 484 -5.90 16.48 -18.20
CA LEU A 484 -4.61 15.80 -18.32
C LEU A 484 -4.42 15.24 -19.73
N VAL A 485 -3.24 15.48 -20.29
CA VAL A 485 -2.83 15.01 -21.60
C VAL A 485 -1.71 13.98 -21.41
N HIS A 486 -1.87 12.84 -22.07
CA HIS A 486 -0.83 11.82 -22.15
C HIS A 486 0.29 12.28 -23.09
N CYS A 487 1.53 12.16 -22.66
CA CYS A 487 2.68 12.58 -23.46
C CYS A 487 2.95 11.61 -24.61
N LYS A 488 3.19 12.16 -25.80
CA LYS A 488 3.53 11.37 -26.99
C LYS A 488 4.95 10.78 -26.94
N SER A 489 5.84 11.37 -26.16
CA SER A 489 7.26 11.01 -26.12
C SER A 489 7.59 9.95 -25.06
N PHE A 490 6.88 9.95 -23.92
CA PHE A 490 7.11 9.01 -22.82
C PHE A 490 5.78 8.54 -22.26
N SER A 491 5.60 7.22 -22.16
CA SER A 491 4.35 6.60 -21.71
C SER A 491 4.00 6.89 -20.24
N SER A 492 4.99 7.13 -19.39
CA SER A 492 4.78 7.50 -17.99
C SER A 492 4.42 8.97 -17.75
N HIS A 493 4.46 9.82 -18.79
CA HIS A 493 4.28 11.25 -18.63
C HIS A 493 2.82 11.65 -18.87
N TRP A 494 2.28 12.35 -17.88
CA TRP A 494 1.04 13.11 -18.00
C TRP A 494 1.33 14.58 -17.68
N TYR A 495 0.67 15.49 -18.37
CA TYR A 495 0.84 16.93 -18.15
C TYR A 495 -0.48 17.65 -18.31
N SER A 496 -0.59 18.86 -17.75
CA SER A 496 -1.81 19.66 -17.88
C SER A 496 -1.92 20.27 -19.27
N LYS A 497 -3.09 20.13 -19.91
CA LYS A 497 -3.40 20.76 -21.19
C LYS A 497 -3.18 22.28 -21.17
N THR A 498 -3.46 22.93 -20.03
CA THR A 498 -3.32 24.39 -19.89
C THR A 498 -1.87 24.86 -19.90
N TYR A 499 -0.93 23.99 -19.52
CA TYR A 499 0.51 24.28 -19.66
C TYR A 499 0.97 24.16 -21.13
N GLY A 500 0.22 23.43 -21.96
CA GLY A 500 0.38 23.38 -23.42
C GLY A 500 1.43 22.40 -23.96
N ARG A 501 2.31 21.86 -23.10
CA ARG A 501 3.37 20.92 -23.48
C ARG A 501 3.84 20.08 -22.29
N CYS A 502 4.61 19.03 -22.54
CA CYS A 502 5.01 18.12 -21.46
C CYS A 502 6.17 18.69 -20.62
N TYR A 503 5.84 19.21 -19.44
CA TYR A 503 6.83 19.73 -18.49
C TYR A 503 7.88 18.69 -18.08
N TRP A 504 7.51 17.41 -17.93
CA TRP A 504 8.46 16.37 -17.55
C TRP A 504 9.53 16.12 -18.61
N CYS A 505 9.17 16.23 -19.90
CA CYS A 505 10.15 16.21 -21.00
C CYS A 505 11.10 17.42 -20.94
N GLU A 506 10.54 18.64 -20.81
CA GLU A 506 11.35 19.87 -20.70
C GLU A 506 12.31 19.82 -19.52
N ARG A 507 11.85 19.29 -18.40
CA ARG A 507 12.66 19.15 -17.20
C ARG A 507 13.78 18.12 -17.38
N LYS A 508 13.50 17.02 -18.08
CA LYS A 508 14.53 16.02 -18.44
C LYS A 508 15.60 16.65 -19.33
N GLU A 509 15.20 17.42 -20.33
CA GLU A 509 16.10 18.07 -21.28
C GLU A 509 16.95 19.16 -20.60
N SER A 510 16.30 20.06 -19.84
CA SER A 510 16.97 21.21 -19.23
C SER A 510 17.82 20.86 -18.00
N LEU A 511 17.38 19.89 -17.18
CA LEU A 511 18.02 19.58 -15.89
C LEU A 511 18.63 18.17 -15.82
N GLY A 512 18.49 17.35 -16.86
CA GLY A 512 18.84 15.93 -16.82
C GLY A 512 18.02 15.14 -15.79
N LYS A 513 16.85 15.65 -15.39
CA LYS A 513 16.03 15.07 -14.31
C LYS A 513 14.58 14.88 -14.71
N ASP A 514 14.13 13.64 -14.61
CA ASP A 514 12.75 13.25 -14.80
C ASP A 514 12.32 12.40 -13.60
N ILE A 515 11.36 12.91 -12.83
CA ILE A 515 10.89 12.19 -11.64
C ILE A 515 9.83 11.14 -12.00
N PHE A 516 9.29 11.18 -13.22
CA PHE A 516 8.32 10.24 -13.75
C PHE A 516 8.94 9.39 -14.87
N SER A 517 10.26 9.22 -14.91
CA SER A 517 10.87 8.45 -16.00
C SER A 517 10.45 6.99 -15.97
N ASP A 518 10.23 6.44 -17.16
CA ASP A 518 10.10 5.00 -17.42
C ASP A 518 11.44 4.25 -17.25
N ASP A 519 12.43 4.82 -16.57
CA ASP A 519 13.71 4.16 -16.27
C ASP A 519 13.53 2.91 -15.38
N THR A 520 12.28 2.56 -15.03
CA THR A 520 11.92 1.23 -14.55
C THR A 520 12.38 0.13 -15.51
N GLU A 521 12.34 0.34 -16.84
CA GLU A 521 12.80 -0.64 -17.84
C GLU A 521 14.25 -1.08 -17.58
N GLN A 522 15.11 -0.14 -17.17
CA GLN A 522 16.50 -0.43 -16.85
C GLN A 522 16.63 -1.46 -15.72
N TYR A 523 15.73 -1.46 -14.74
CA TYR A 523 15.79 -2.38 -13.58
C TYR A 523 14.83 -3.57 -13.69
N LYS A 524 13.93 -3.59 -14.68
CA LYS A 524 12.94 -4.67 -14.86
C LYS A 524 13.58 -6.05 -14.89
N LYS A 525 14.70 -6.19 -15.60
CA LYS A 525 15.43 -7.47 -15.67
C LYS A 525 15.97 -7.90 -14.30
N LEU A 526 16.59 -6.99 -13.56
CA LEU A 526 17.08 -7.27 -12.19
C LEU A 526 15.92 -7.70 -11.28
N ASN A 527 14.85 -6.92 -11.26
CA ASN A 527 13.66 -7.20 -10.45
C ASN A 527 13.03 -8.56 -10.79
N MET A 528 12.90 -8.89 -12.09
CA MET A 528 12.38 -10.20 -12.54
C MET A 528 13.26 -11.36 -12.06
N LEU A 529 14.59 -11.21 -12.10
CA LEU A 529 15.53 -12.24 -11.66
C LEU A 529 15.47 -12.44 -10.14
N LEU A 530 15.42 -11.36 -9.37
CA LEU A 530 15.27 -11.38 -7.90
C LEU A 530 13.94 -12.02 -7.48
N LYS A 531 12.83 -11.60 -8.11
CA LYS A 531 11.49 -12.16 -7.87
C LYS A 531 11.41 -13.66 -8.17
N ALA A 532 12.17 -14.12 -9.17
CA ALA A 532 12.26 -15.53 -9.53
C ALA A 532 13.24 -16.34 -8.65
N GLY A 533 13.90 -15.71 -7.67
CA GLY A 533 14.93 -16.35 -6.83
C GLY A 533 16.18 -16.74 -7.59
N LYS A 534 16.45 -16.13 -8.75
CA LYS A 534 17.63 -16.38 -9.59
C LYS A 534 18.80 -15.49 -9.13
N TRP A 535 19.29 -15.76 -7.92
CA TRP A 535 20.25 -14.91 -7.21
C TRP A 535 21.55 -14.66 -7.97
N LYS A 536 22.07 -15.69 -8.65
CA LYS A 536 23.31 -15.60 -9.44
C LYS A 536 23.14 -14.69 -10.65
N GLU A 537 22.05 -14.87 -11.39
CA GLU A 537 21.74 -14.04 -12.55
C GLU A 537 21.41 -12.61 -12.13
N ALA A 538 20.71 -12.43 -11.00
CA ALA A 538 20.44 -11.11 -10.43
C ALA A 538 21.73 -10.38 -10.01
N ASP A 539 22.70 -11.08 -9.45
CA ASP A 539 24.00 -10.52 -9.11
C ASP A 539 24.80 -10.08 -10.35
N LEU A 540 24.81 -10.91 -11.40
CA LEU A 540 25.40 -10.54 -12.69
C LEU A 540 24.70 -9.33 -13.33
N GLU A 541 23.37 -9.27 -13.26
CA GLU A 541 22.59 -8.14 -13.76
C GLU A 541 22.86 -6.87 -12.94
N THR A 542 23.03 -7.01 -11.63
CA THR A 542 23.42 -5.89 -10.76
C THR A 542 24.76 -5.32 -11.20
N LYS A 543 25.75 -6.18 -11.47
CA LYS A 543 27.06 -5.76 -11.99
C LYS A 543 26.94 -5.06 -13.34
N TYR A 544 26.16 -5.63 -14.26
CA TYR A 544 25.87 -5.05 -15.56
C TYR A 544 25.29 -3.64 -15.43
N LEU A 545 24.27 -3.47 -14.59
CA LEU A 545 23.62 -2.19 -14.37
C LEU A 545 24.57 -1.15 -13.80
N MET A 546 25.35 -1.51 -12.78
CA MET A 546 26.32 -0.58 -12.19
C MET A 546 27.39 -0.14 -13.19
N LEU A 547 27.89 -1.04 -14.04
CA LEU A 547 28.84 -0.68 -15.10
C LEU A 547 28.20 0.18 -16.19
N LYS A 548 26.94 -0.08 -16.55
CA LYS A 548 26.18 0.73 -17.52
C LYS A 548 25.93 2.14 -17.01
N ILE A 549 25.46 2.29 -15.78
CA ILE A 549 25.14 3.58 -15.12
C ILE A 549 26.39 4.46 -15.02
N SER A 550 27.53 3.86 -14.68
CA SER A 550 28.80 4.57 -14.58
C SER A 550 29.49 4.82 -15.92
N SER A 551 28.90 4.40 -17.05
CA SER A 551 29.53 4.46 -18.39
C SER A 551 30.88 3.72 -18.45
N ARG A 552 31.00 2.58 -17.74
CA ARG A 552 32.22 1.76 -17.65
C ARG A 552 32.02 0.32 -18.12
N PHE A 553 30.97 0.07 -18.91
CA PHE A 553 30.70 -1.26 -19.46
C PHE A 553 31.94 -1.88 -20.14
N ASP A 554 32.63 -1.10 -20.98
CA ASP A 554 33.83 -1.56 -21.70
C ASP A 554 35.04 -1.81 -20.81
N LYS A 555 35.04 -1.26 -19.59
CA LYS A 555 36.12 -1.47 -18.61
C LYS A 555 35.89 -2.74 -17.79
N GLY A 556 34.63 -3.13 -17.56
CA GLY A 556 34.28 -4.33 -16.80
C GLY A 556 34.44 -4.22 -15.28
N TRP A 557 34.88 -3.07 -14.76
CA TRP A 557 35.04 -2.76 -13.34
C TRP A 557 34.78 -1.27 -13.05
N LEU A 558 34.38 -0.98 -11.81
CA LEU A 558 34.22 0.38 -11.28
C LEU A 558 35.52 0.83 -10.62
N ASP A 559 36.04 2.00 -10.99
CA ASP A 559 37.13 2.64 -10.25
C ASP A 559 36.60 3.53 -9.13
N GLU A 560 37.51 4.02 -8.27
CA GLU A 560 37.16 4.89 -7.14
C GLU A 560 36.32 6.10 -7.59
N SER A 561 36.71 6.77 -8.68
CA SER A 561 35.98 7.92 -9.22
C SER A 561 34.55 7.56 -9.61
N ALA A 562 34.33 6.43 -10.28
CA ALA A 562 33.00 5.97 -10.66
C ALA A 562 32.16 5.57 -9.45
N ILE A 563 32.77 5.02 -8.40
CA ILE A 563 32.09 4.68 -7.14
C ILE A 563 31.66 5.95 -6.40
N VAL A 564 32.57 6.91 -6.23
CA VAL A 564 32.30 8.19 -5.54
C VAL A 564 31.22 8.99 -6.28
N ASN A 565 31.23 8.95 -7.62
CA ASN A 565 30.28 9.68 -8.45
C ASN A 565 29.03 8.87 -8.81
N PHE A 566 28.90 7.63 -8.34
CA PHE A 566 27.76 6.78 -8.68
C PHE A 566 26.44 7.46 -8.29
N PRO A 567 25.42 7.48 -9.17
CA PRO A 567 24.15 8.15 -8.86
C PRO A 567 23.45 7.47 -7.67
N LEU A 568 23.20 8.25 -6.61
CA LEU A 568 22.58 7.75 -5.38
C LEU A 568 21.17 7.19 -5.61
N GLN A 569 20.46 7.71 -6.60
CA GLN A 569 19.14 7.21 -6.99
C GLN A 569 19.22 5.75 -7.46
N ASP A 570 20.12 5.48 -8.39
CA ASP A 570 20.27 4.14 -8.98
C ASP A 570 20.77 3.13 -7.94
N LEU A 571 21.69 3.53 -7.08
CA LEU A 571 22.15 2.70 -5.97
C LEU A 571 21.02 2.37 -4.99
N SER A 572 20.18 3.36 -4.66
CA SER A 572 19.03 3.18 -3.76
C SER A 572 18.02 2.20 -4.34
N ILE A 573 17.74 2.27 -5.64
CA ILE A 573 16.80 1.36 -6.32
C ILE A 573 17.34 -0.07 -6.30
N ILE A 574 18.60 -0.26 -6.71
CA ILE A 574 19.25 -1.58 -6.69
C ILE A 574 19.24 -2.16 -5.28
N ASN A 575 19.60 -1.36 -4.27
CA ASN A 575 19.58 -1.79 -2.87
C ASN A 575 18.19 -2.23 -2.41
N GLN A 576 17.17 -1.45 -2.73
CA GLN A 576 15.79 -1.72 -2.30
C GLN A 576 15.27 -3.03 -2.90
N LEU A 577 15.52 -3.26 -4.19
CA LEU A 577 15.17 -4.51 -4.86
C LEU A 577 15.83 -5.73 -4.17
N TRP A 578 17.11 -5.63 -3.79
CA TRP A 578 17.79 -6.70 -3.08
C TRP A 578 17.19 -6.96 -1.69
N LEU A 579 16.91 -5.90 -0.92
CA LEU A 579 16.30 -6.02 0.41
C LEU A 579 14.95 -6.73 0.34
N GLU A 580 14.06 -6.29 -0.54
CA GLU A 580 12.68 -6.77 -0.59
C GLU A 580 12.59 -8.24 -0.96
N HIS A 581 13.27 -8.66 -2.02
CA HIS A 581 13.20 -10.03 -2.49
C HIS A 581 13.97 -11.00 -1.60
N SER A 582 14.95 -10.51 -0.84
CA SER A 582 15.75 -11.34 0.08
C SER A 582 15.23 -11.40 1.51
N SER A 583 14.06 -10.79 1.82
CA SER A 583 13.57 -10.62 3.20
C SER A 583 14.58 -9.88 4.09
N GLU A 584 15.10 -8.77 3.57
CA GLU A 584 16.05 -7.85 4.19
C GLU A 584 17.44 -8.44 4.50
N ARG A 585 17.79 -9.57 3.88
CA ARG A 585 19.07 -10.27 4.12
C ARG A 585 20.21 -9.79 3.23
N PHE A 586 19.92 -9.39 2.00
CA PHE A 586 20.90 -8.99 0.98
C PHE A 586 20.69 -7.53 0.57
N GLY A 587 21.76 -6.88 0.11
CA GLY A 587 21.76 -5.46 -0.27
C GLY A 587 22.95 -4.69 0.29
N PHE A 588 23.28 -3.57 -0.35
CA PHE A 588 24.39 -2.69 0.01
C PHE A 588 24.24 -2.06 1.41
N SER A 589 23.01 -1.80 1.87
CA SER A 589 22.76 -1.30 3.22
C SER A 589 23.05 -2.35 4.29
N VAL A 590 22.76 -3.63 4.01
CA VAL A 590 23.09 -4.76 4.91
C VAL A 590 24.60 -4.94 4.96
N GLN A 591 25.26 -4.93 3.80
CA GLN A 591 26.72 -4.98 3.71
C GLN A 591 27.36 -3.82 4.48
N LYS A 592 26.85 -2.59 4.34
CA LYS A 592 27.35 -1.43 5.08
C LYS A 592 27.23 -1.61 6.60
N ARG A 593 26.09 -2.12 7.08
CA ARG A 593 25.91 -2.43 8.51
C ARG A 593 26.97 -3.41 8.99
N ILE A 594 27.15 -4.54 8.29
CA ILE A 594 28.12 -5.58 8.66
C ILE A 594 29.57 -5.06 8.56
N TYR A 595 29.85 -4.20 7.58
CA TYR A 595 31.16 -3.56 7.40
C TYR A 595 31.53 -2.73 8.63
N ILE A 596 30.60 -1.93 9.15
CA ILE A 596 30.79 -1.14 10.37
C ILE A 596 30.89 -2.06 11.61
N GLU A 597 30.02 -3.05 11.73
CA GLU A 597 30.00 -4.00 12.86
C GLU A 597 31.31 -4.81 12.98
N THR A 598 31.99 -5.05 11.87
CA THR A 598 33.30 -5.74 11.82
C THR A 598 34.49 -4.81 12.07
N GLY A 599 34.23 -3.55 12.43
CA GLY A 599 35.23 -2.57 12.87
C GLY A 599 35.87 -1.77 11.73
N ASN A 600 35.31 -1.79 10.52
CA ASN A 600 35.80 -0.98 9.43
C ASN A 600 35.30 0.47 9.53
N GLN A 601 36.10 1.42 9.05
CA GLN A 601 35.70 2.82 8.94
C GLN A 601 35.34 3.19 7.49
N PRO A 602 34.13 3.72 7.26
CA PRO A 602 33.82 4.58 6.13
C PRO A 602 34.98 5.39 5.52
N GLY A 603 35.31 5.15 4.25
CA GLY A 603 36.29 5.93 3.50
C GLY A 603 37.74 5.51 3.72
N GLY A 604 37.99 4.54 4.60
CA GLY A 604 39.28 3.90 4.79
C GLY A 604 39.28 2.45 4.33
N TYR A 605 40.45 1.93 3.96
CA TYR A 605 40.66 0.51 3.72
C TYR A 605 41.70 -0.02 4.70
N ASP A 606 41.30 -0.98 5.53
CA ASP A 606 42.21 -1.77 6.35
C ASP A 606 41.99 -3.25 6.05
N ARG A 607 43.10 -3.95 5.80
CA ARG A 607 43.06 -5.33 5.28
C ARG A 607 42.52 -6.32 6.31
N GLU A 608 42.81 -6.13 7.59
CA GLU A 608 42.40 -7.05 8.64
C GLU A 608 40.91 -6.94 8.96
N THR A 609 40.42 -5.72 9.13
CA THR A 609 38.98 -5.42 9.29
C THR A 609 38.18 -5.81 8.05
N TYR A 610 38.73 -5.63 6.84
CA TYR A 610 38.06 -6.05 5.61
C TYR A 610 37.96 -7.57 5.48
N ASN A 611 39.00 -8.30 5.89
CA ASN A 611 38.96 -9.75 5.94
C ASN A 611 37.87 -10.27 6.90
N ARG A 612 37.67 -9.62 8.05
CA ARG A 612 36.57 -9.95 8.98
C ARG A 612 35.19 -9.67 8.36
N PHE A 613 35.05 -8.57 7.63
CA PHE A 613 33.85 -8.29 6.85
C PHE A 613 33.59 -9.40 5.82
N ALA A 614 34.60 -9.77 5.03
CA ALA A 614 34.49 -10.81 4.01
C ALA A 614 34.14 -12.18 4.60
N GLU A 615 34.62 -12.51 5.79
CA GLU A 615 34.23 -13.72 6.54
C GLU A 615 32.77 -13.64 7.01
N ALA A 616 32.34 -12.49 7.54
CA ALA A 616 30.98 -12.28 8.04
C ALA A 616 29.91 -12.39 6.92
N VAL A 617 30.20 -11.87 5.73
CA VAL A 617 29.29 -11.99 4.57
C VAL A 617 29.50 -13.28 3.77
N GLY A 618 30.46 -14.14 4.14
CA GLY A 618 30.68 -15.45 3.51
C GLY A 618 31.44 -15.42 2.18
N TRP A 619 32.19 -14.36 1.88
CA TRP A 619 33.10 -14.27 0.72
C TRP A 619 34.47 -14.91 0.99
N ARG A 620 34.79 -15.13 2.28
CA ARG A 620 36.03 -15.72 2.74
C ARG A 620 35.74 -16.76 3.81
N GLU A 621 36.43 -17.90 3.76
CA GLU A 621 36.27 -19.01 4.72
C GLU A 621 37.65 -19.62 4.98
N ASP A 622 37.97 -19.90 6.25
CA ASP A 622 39.28 -20.45 6.66
C ASP A 622 40.49 -19.69 6.08
N ARG A 623 40.39 -18.35 6.04
CA ARG A 623 41.38 -17.42 5.47
C ARG A 623 41.54 -17.48 3.95
N ILE A 624 40.73 -18.27 3.24
CA ILE A 624 40.74 -18.44 1.78
C ILE A 624 39.59 -17.66 1.16
N TRP A 625 39.89 -16.87 0.13
CA TRP A 625 38.88 -16.14 -0.64
C TRP A 625 38.13 -17.09 -1.59
N LYS A 626 36.80 -17.02 -1.60
CA LYS A 626 35.97 -17.78 -2.53
C LYS A 626 35.99 -17.14 -3.91
N ASN A 627 36.00 -17.96 -4.96
CA ASN A 627 35.77 -17.45 -6.32
C ASN A 627 34.27 -17.24 -6.57
N TYR A 628 33.91 -16.50 -7.62
CA TYR A 628 32.52 -16.28 -8.03
C TYR A 628 31.71 -17.58 -8.10
N PHE A 629 32.35 -18.61 -8.64
CA PHE A 629 31.71 -19.90 -8.90
C PHE A 629 31.50 -20.73 -7.62
N ASP A 630 32.17 -20.37 -6.53
CA ASP A 630 32.15 -21.05 -5.24
C ASP A 630 31.23 -20.34 -4.22
N LEU A 631 30.55 -19.25 -4.62
CA LEU A 631 29.60 -18.52 -3.77
C LEU A 631 28.24 -19.24 -3.67
N GLU A 632 27.55 -19.00 -2.56
CA GLU A 632 26.24 -19.59 -2.26
C GLU A 632 25.12 -18.66 -2.76
N PHE A 633 24.50 -19.03 -3.88
CA PHE A 633 23.44 -18.23 -4.52
C PHE A 633 22.05 -18.68 -4.04
N SER A 634 21.81 -18.58 -2.74
CA SER A 634 20.52 -18.90 -2.15
C SER A 634 20.26 -18.12 -0.85
N LEU A 635 19.01 -18.17 -0.38
CA LEU A 635 18.61 -17.56 0.89
C LEU A 635 19.19 -18.29 2.13
N SER A 636 20.07 -19.30 1.99
CA SER A 636 20.83 -19.84 3.12
C SER A 636 22.21 -19.20 3.30
N ALA A 637 22.67 -18.37 2.35
CA ALA A 637 23.93 -17.63 2.48
C ALA A 637 23.88 -16.64 3.66
N PRO A 638 25.03 -16.20 4.22
CA PRO A 638 25.07 -15.19 5.30
C PRO A 638 24.44 -13.85 4.92
N ASP A 639 24.07 -13.03 5.90
CA ASP A 639 23.55 -11.68 5.64
C ASP A 639 24.61 -10.84 4.89
N GLY A 640 24.18 -10.01 3.95
CA GLY A 640 25.07 -9.20 3.12
C GLY A 640 25.86 -9.97 2.06
N HIS A 641 25.66 -11.29 1.90
CA HIS A 641 26.40 -12.10 0.91
C HIS A 641 26.27 -11.58 -0.52
N LEU A 642 25.13 -11.00 -0.88
CA LEU A 642 24.85 -10.43 -2.19
C LEU A 642 24.36 -8.99 -2.07
N PRO A 643 24.54 -8.16 -3.11
CA PRO A 643 25.30 -8.43 -4.35
C PRO A 643 26.82 -8.41 -4.13
N TRP A 644 27.57 -9.27 -4.83
CA TRP A 644 29.03 -9.40 -4.74
C TRP A 644 29.81 -8.50 -5.71
N CYS A 645 29.09 -7.74 -6.57
CA CYS A 645 29.61 -6.91 -7.66
C CYS A 645 31.09 -6.50 -7.56
N CYS A 646 31.90 -7.11 -8.44
CA CYS A 646 33.36 -7.01 -8.49
C CYS A 646 33.85 -5.56 -8.60
N ALA A 647 34.58 -5.09 -7.59
CA ALA A 647 35.69 -4.19 -7.83
C ALA A 647 36.88 -5.03 -8.30
N GLY A 648 37.48 -4.67 -9.44
CA GLY A 648 38.84 -5.11 -9.72
C GLY A 648 39.75 -4.65 -8.59
N PHE A 649 40.80 -5.42 -8.31
CA PHE A 649 41.89 -5.16 -7.36
C PHE A 649 41.81 -3.79 -6.63
N ASP A 650 41.54 -3.85 -5.31
CA ASP A 650 41.73 -2.81 -4.29
C ASP A 650 40.68 -1.72 -4.00
N VAL A 651 39.44 -1.76 -4.53
CA VAL A 651 38.44 -0.70 -4.22
C VAL A 651 37.07 -1.25 -3.81
N CYS A 652 36.84 -1.54 -2.52
CA CYS A 652 35.53 -2.03 -2.05
C CYS A 652 34.43 -0.97 -2.23
N LEU A 653 33.35 -1.28 -2.95
CA LEU A 653 32.19 -0.39 -3.08
C LEU A 653 31.72 0.09 -1.68
N VAL A 654 31.62 -0.81 -0.71
CA VAL A 654 31.15 -0.54 0.65
C VAL A 654 32.10 0.37 1.45
N SER A 655 33.41 0.33 1.18
CA SER A 655 34.36 1.26 1.83
C SER A 655 34.10 2.71 1.39
N TYR A 656 33.78 2.93 0.11
CA TYR A 656 33.61 4.27 -0.46
C TYR A 656 32.16 4.79 -0.50
N LEU A 657 31.14 3.92 -0.39
CA LEU A 657 29.72 4.32 -0.30
C LEU A 657 29.41 5.26 0.88
N SER A 658 30.34 5.36 1.81
CA SER A 658 30.24 6.20 2.99
C SER A 658 30.65 7.67 2.75
N VAL A 659 31.55 7.96 1.80
CA VAL A 659 32.14 9.29 1.55
C VAL A 659 31.06 10.31 1.15
N ARG A 660 29.97 9.86 0.50
CA ARG A 660 28.84 10.74 0.15
C ARG A 660 27.66 10.70 1.11
N SER A 661 27.54 9.68 1.97
CA SER A 661 26.45 9.64 2.96
C SER A 661 26.65 10.62 4.13
N PHE A 662 27.83 11.26 4.25
CA PHE A 662 28.14 12.18 5.35
C PHE A 662 28.85 13.50 4.99
N LEU A 663 29.27 13.77 3.74
CA LEU A 663 29.76 15.12 3.36
C LEU A 663 28.64 16.18 3.16
N LYS A 664 27.47 15.95 3.77
CA LYS A 664 26.52 17.01 4.17
C LYS A 664 26.20 16.98 5.66
N GLY A 665 27.13 16.47 6.47
CA GLY A 665 27.02 16.41 7.92
C GLY A 665 28.40 16.46 8.60
N LYS A 666 28.94 17.68 8.70
CA LYS A 666 30.02 18.19 9.59
C LYS A 666 31.47 18.28 9.08
N ARG A 667 31.92 19.56 9.07
CA ARG A 667 33.27 20.20 9.14
C ARG A 667 34.15 20.08 7.88
N ASN A 668 34.63 21.16 7.25
CA ASN A 668 34.80 22.58 7.64
C ASN A 668 33.98 23.55 6.80
#